data_AF-A0A970NR47-F1
#
_entry.id   AF-A0A970NR47-F1
#
_cell.length_a   1.000
_cell.length_b   1.000
_cell.length_c   1.000
_cell.angle_alpha   90.00
_cell.angle_beta   90.00
_cell.angle_gamma   90.00
#
_symmetry.space_group_name_H-M   'P 1'
#
loop_
_entity.id
_entity.type
_entity.pdbx_description
1 polymer ?
#
loop_
_entity_poly.entity_id
_entity_poly.type
_entity_poly.pdbx_seq_one_letter_code
_entity_poly.pdbx_strand_id
1 'polypeptide(L)'
;MIKQKQRFISYASRRIVIVFLLVLLFPPVGFGNENETIIRDSEVWDLPRAQTKNIRMNPGTVLTITSTLYMDAGTKITVEPGGKLVVDGGTITTECLDPWLGIEVLGNPDLNQSPTSNQGWVQVINGGTIANAETAIRAGIKTFSEERFNYTQTGGIVQVENAIFSNNQTAIEMLPYNNTNISYIRHSTFETKATVLNTVVPDYFIKLITNNIQDISGCTFKNYRNVLEPNSLARGNGIYVFNSNLKNKCSSLITPCPPTEYYPNKFTNLYYGIYVLSAGQNSYISVIKNEFENNYRSLYLSGVTNARVTSNDFIINTPFEENGGYGMYLDGCTGYWVEDNEFRHNGTSATGIGLIVNNSGTNPNEVYRNRFIRLEQGISAQGTNKDYNTNIGLQLLCNDFTDTWADILIPKSESDRRLGIAAWQGDSTFMAGNLFHHHTGVPYNDINNEGEHITYFVPYNYDQVFQRVIPQSFTANTVTITSVLLNFPWSFSEGCPCKLSIGGGGNEEELMQQMAESSQQEEEIRGMLALMVDGGNTNELSWDVYMSTSPEAMELYDELMAISPWLSDTVVSNAIYKEDVLINAMIRDIMVANPQTAKSAKLMDELNQRWTPLPDYMKAQILQGKNFISLREKIESKLARHLLDKAIAVSSLARIFQNDNDSLIWLWENDNSLASKYNLAFMYLEMGQSVQGTAVLNNIPSQINLSNLQQSEYQQIQILYDILASLAQEGKGIQNAESQHISMLLDIESESTGPAAVYARNALLALQALTYNEPILLPDLLKSRAMETTYQTMLENLPTKSLNVYPLPARDFLIVEYVMDAEAKGRLEFTDDTGRLVHTMEVSGPVNQQIINTRDWKSGWYVASLKIQTKTMESVKFIITD
;
A
#
# COMPACT_ATOMS: atom_id res chain seq x y z
N MET A 1 42.48 18.87 6.50
CA MET A 1 42.00 20.27 6.52
C MET A 1 41.55 20.61 7.92
N ILE A 2 42.48 21.15 8.68
CA ILE A 2 42.30 21.73 10.01
C ILE A 2 41.95 23.22 9.79
N LYS A 3 41.04 23.75 10.62
CA LYS A 3 40.59 25.16 10.71
C LYS A 3 39.60 25.64 9.64
N GLN A 4 38.32 25.69 9.99
CA GLN A 4 37.52 26.93 10.03
C GLN A 4 36.09 26.61 10.50
N LYS A 5 35.88 26.53 11.82
CA LYS A 5 34.57 26.72 12.48
C LYS A 5 34.82 26.94 13.97
N GLN A 6 35.29 28.14 14.31
CA GLN A 6 35.30 28.68 15.67
C GLN A 6 35.66 30.16 15.61
N ARG A 7 34.66 31.04 15.65
CA ARG A 7 34.73 32.43 16.13
C ARG A 7 33.33 33.04 16.08
N PHE A 8 32.72 33.17 17.26
CA PHE A 8 31.97 34.32 17.78
C PHE A 8 31.04 33.87 18.92
N ILE A 9 31.63 33.42 20.02
CA ILE A 9 31.04 33.48 21.36
C ILE A 9 32.06 34.23 22.22
N SER A 10 31.78 35.49 22.52
CA SER A 10 32.51 36.29 23.51
C SER A 10 31.80 37.64 23.57
N TYR A 11 30.98 37.85 24.61
CA TYR A 11 30.77 39.11 25.35
C TYR A 11 29.39 39.10 26.05
N ALA A 12 29.25 38.30 27.11
CA ALA A 12 28.16 38.49 28.09
C ALA A 12 28.52 37.78 29.40
N SER A 13 29.56 38.24 30.10
CA SER A 13 29.83 37.87 31.49
C SER A 13 30.72 38.91 32.12
N ARG A 14 30.11 39.96 32.70
CA ARG A 14 30.65 40.79 33.79
C ARG A 14 29.66 41.92 34.08
N ARG A 15 28.80 41.71 35.09
CA ARG A 15 28.47 42.68 36.16
C ARG A 15 27.45 42.05 37.09
N ILE A 16 27.97 41.47 38.17
CA ILE A 16 27.27 41.29 39.43
C ILE A 16 27.96 42.24 40.43
N VAL A 17 27.18 42.66 41.43
CA VAL A 17 27.51 43.25 42.74
C VAL A 17 27.09 44.73 42.89
N ILE A 18 26.37 44.97 44.01
CA ILE A 18 25.88 46.23 44.62
C ILE A 18 24.49 46.65 44.07
N VAL A 19 23.32 46.49 44.73
CA VAL A 19 22.90 46.60 46.14
C VAL A 19 21.69 45.69 46.42
N PHE A 20 21.71 44.93 47.52
CA PHE A 20 20.54 44.30 48.15
C PHE A 20 20.29 45.05 49.47
N LEU A 21 19.21 45.84 49.59
CA LEU A 21 18.52 46.21 50.84
C LEU A 21 17.44 47.28 50.58
N LEU A 22 16.17 46.86 50.59
CA LEU A 22 15.00 47.46 51.28
C LEU A 22 13.69 47.10 50.55
N VAL A 23 12.95 46.17 51.15
CA VAL A 23 11.52 45.95 50.91
C VAL A 23 10.78 46.86 51.89
N LEU A 24 9.80 47.64 51.40
CA LEU A 24 8.46 47.85 51.99
C LEU A 24 7.81 49.17 51.50
N LEU A 25 6.53 49.06 51.16
CA LEU A 25 5.53 50.12 50.88
C LEU A 25 5.54 50.69 49.45
N PHE A 26 4.76 50.09 48.54
CA PHE A 26 3.76 50.71 47.65
C PHE A 26 3.12 49.58 46.80
N PRO A 27 1.79 49.55 46.57
CA PRO A 27 1.18 48.54 45.71
C PRO A 27 1.62 48.78 44.25
N PRO A 28 1.91 47.75 43.44
CA PRO A 28 2.14 47.97 42.03
C PRO A 28 0.82 48.36 41.37
N VAL A 29 0.72 49.66 41.07
CA VAL A 29 -0.19 50.22 40.08
C VAL A 29 0.07 49.51 38.75
N GLY A 30 -0.99 49.07 38.09
CA GLY A 30 -0.91 48.29 36.85
C GLY A 30 -0.13 49.02 35.75
N PHE A 31 0.95 48.40 35.29
CA PHE A 31 1.53 48.71 33.99
C PHE A 31 0.72 47.96 32.93
N GLY A 32 -0.11 48.69 32.19
CA GLY A 32 -0.64 48.17 30.92
C GLY A 32 0.53 47.98 29.95
N ASN A 33 0.62 46.80 29.32
CA ASN A 33 1.59 46.54 28.26
C ASN A 33 1.38 47.58 27.14
N GLU A 34 2.35 48.45 26.91
CA GLU A 34 2.27 49.54 25.91
C GLU A 34 2.23 49.06 24.44
N ASN A 35 2.28 47.74 24.19
CA ASN A 35 2.35 47.12 22.86
C ASN A 35 1.06 46.40 22.40
N GLU A 36 -0.06 46.53 23.12
CA GLU A 36 -1.32 45.86 22.74
C GLU A 36 -2.51 46.83 22.69
N THR A 37 -3.42 46.59 21.74
CA THR A 37 -4.78 47.14 21.72
C THR A 37 -5.73 46.08 22.23
N ILE A 38 -6.32 46.34 23.40
CA ILE A 38 -7.18 45.38 24.08
C ILE A 38 -8.64 45.71 23.75
N ILE A 39 -9.34 44.75 23.16
CA ILE A 39 -10.79 44.82 22.96
C ILE A 39 -11.46 44.41 24.26
N ARG A 40 -12.23 45.34 24.85
CA ARG A 40 -12.88 45.16 26.16
C ARG A 40 -14.39 45.03 26.08
N ASP A 41 -14.97 45.59 25.03
CA ASP A 41 -16.40 45.55 24.74
C ASP A 41 -16.59 45.07 23.29
N SER A 42 -17.81 44.64 22.95
CA SER A 42 -18.07 44.23 21.57
C SER A 42 -18.07 45.43 20.63
N GLU A 43 -17.33 45.33 19.53
CA GLU A 43 -17.08 46.42 18.59
C GLU A 43 -17.32 45.97 17.13
N VAL A 44 -17.70 46.92 16.27
CA VAL A 44 -17.75 46.73 14.82
C VAL A 44 -16.79 47.72 14.17
N TRP A 45 -15.88 47.24 13.33
CA TRP A 45 -14.94 48.04 12.57
C TRP A 45 -15.35 48.05 11.09
N ASP A 46 -16.05 49.11 10.71
CA ASP A 46 -16.68 49.33 9.40
C ASP A 46 -15.96 50.38 8.53
N LEU A 47 -14.88 50.97 9.05
CA LEU A 47 -13.99 51.86 8.31
C LEU A 47 -12.57 51.29 8.24
N PRO A 48 -11.78 51.64 7.20
CA PRO A 48 -10.40 51.21 7.11
C PRO A 48 -9.58 51.65 8.32
N ARG A 49 -8.77 50.75 8.87
CA ARG A 49 -7.96 50.99 10.08
C ARG A 49 -6.57 50.41 9.90
N ALA A 50 -5.55 51.17 10.29
CA ALA A 50 -4.17 50.69 10.40
C ALA A 50 -3.82 50.43 11.86
N GLN A 51 -3.09 49.35 12.11
CA GLN A 51 -2.81 48.85 13.44
C GLN A 51 -1.34 48.47 13.58
N THR A 52 -0.64 49.26 14.41
CA THR A 52 0.81 49.14 14.66
C THR A 52 1.14 48.31 15.91
N LYS A 53 0.13 47.76 16.58
CA LYS A 53 0.23 47.02 17.85
C LYS A 53 -0.56 45.73 17.76
N ASN A 54 -0.20 44.72 18.54
CA ASN A 54 -1.01 43.50 18.62
C ASN A 54 -2.44 43.82 19.06
N ILE A 55 -3.41 43.03 18.60
CA ILE A 55 -4.80 43.10 19.09
C ILE A 55 -5.02 41.92 20.00
N ARG A 56 -5.58 42.15 21.20
CA ARG A 56 -5.96 41.09 22.14
C ARG A 56 -7.44 41.20 22.45
N MET A 57 -8.18 40.12 22.24
CA MET A 57 -9.61 40.05 22.50
C MET A 57 -9.86 39.33 23.82
N ASN A 58 -10.43 40.04 24.79
CA ASN A 58 -10.73 39.49 26.10
C ASN A 58 -11.95 38.54 26.07
N PRO A 59 -12.10 37.67 27.08
CA PRO A 59 -13.29 36.85 27.25
C PRO A 59 -14.58 37.68 27.25
N GLY A 60 -15.62 37.21 26.55
CA GLY A 60 -16.93 37.86 26.45
C GLY A 60 -17.03 38.97 25.41
N THR A 61 -15.97 39.23 24.64
CA THR A 61 -15.96 40.27 23.60
C THR A 61 -16.20 39.71 22.21
N VAL A 62 -16.87 40.48 21.36
CA VAL A 62 -17.04 40.18 19.92
C VAL A 62 -16.50 41.34 19.10
N LEU A 63 -15.50 41.09 18.26
CA LEU A 63 -15.02 42.07 17.28
C LEU A 63 -15.48 41.65 15.89
N THR A 64 -16.25 42.51 15.22
CA THR A 64 -16.69 42.29 13.84
C THR A 64 -15.97 43.24 12.89
N ILE A 65 -15.26 42.71 11.90
CA ILE A 65 -14.54 43.47 10.88
C ILE A 65 -15.31 43.36 9.57
N THR A 66 -15.86 44.48 9.10
CA THR A 66 -16.58 44.59 7.81
C THR A 66 -15.85 45.46 6.80
N SER A 67 -14.75 46.10 7.21
CA SER A 67 -13.88 46.92 6.36
C SER A 67 -12.45 46.39 6.33
N THR A 68 -11.49 47.19 5.87
CA THR A 68 -10.07 46.78 5.76
C THR A 68 -9.29 47.09 7.04
N LEU A 69 -8.70 46.08 7.65
CA LEU A 69 -7.75 46.18 8.76
C LEU A 69 -6.33 45.91 8.23
N TYR A 70 -5.47 46.92 8.32
CA TYR A 70 -4.06 46.84 7.99
C TYR A 70 -3.23 46.57 9.26
N MET A 71 -2.53 45.45 9.29
CA MET A 71 -1.65 45.02 10.37
C MET A 71 -0.19 45.28 10.00
N ASP A 72 0.57 45.95 10.87
CA ASP A 72 2.01 46.14 10.66
C ASP A 72 2.77 44.81 10.69
N ALA A 73 3.92 44.75 10.03
CA ALA A 73 4.80 43.58 10.07
C ALA A 73 5.14 43.17 11.51
N GLY A 74 5.11 41.87 11.79
CA GLY A 74 5.36 41.33 13.13
C GLY A 74 4.22 41.51 14.15
N THR A 75 3.09 42.10 13.77
CA THR A 75 1.91 42.19 14.65
C THR A 75 0.97 40.99 14.50
N LYS A 76 0.15 40.72 15.52
CA LYS A 76 -0.83 39.62 15.56
C LYS A 76 -2.16 40.00 16.20
N ILE A 77 -3.16 39.14 15.99
CA ILE A 77 -4.43 39.16 16.71
C ILE A 77 -4.50 37.92 17.61
N THR A 78 -4.77 38.09 18.89
CA THR A 78 -4.96 37.00 19.84
C THR A 78 -6.41 36.98 20.32
N VAL A 79 -7.09 35.85 20.09
CA VAL A 79 -8.46 35.60 20.54
C VAL A 79 -8.42 34.65 21.74
N GLU A 80 -8.71 35.18 22.92
CA GLU A 80 -8.70 34.39 24.16
C GLU A 80 -9.97 33.53 24.31
N PRO A 81 -9.96 32.50 25.19
CA PRO A 81 -11.16 31.76 25.54
C PRO A 81 -12.34 32.66 25.87
N GLY A 82 -13.45 32.47 25.14
CA GLY A 82 -14.67 33.28 25.26
C GLY A 82 -14.68 34.58 24.47
N GLY A 83 -13.59 34.96 23.81
CA GLY A 83 -13.58 36.02 22.79
C GLY A 83 -13.98 35.49 21.41
N LYS A 84 -14.62 36.33 20.59
CA LYS A 84 -15.03 35.98 19.22
C LYS A 84 -14.65 37.03 18.19
N LEU A 85 -13.80 36.67 17.22
CA LEU A 85 -13.50 37.48 16.04
C LEU A 85 -14.40 37.06 14.87
N VAL A 86 -15.03 38.04 14.22
CA VAL A 86 -15.83 37.84 13.00
C VAL A 86 -15.28 38.71 11.89
N VAL A 87 -14.90 38.12 10.76
CA VAL A 87 -14.55 38.83 9.53
C VAL A 87 -15.70 38.61 8.55
N ASP A 88 -16.56 39.61 8.41
CA ASP A 88 -17.81 39.56 7.65
C ASP A 88 -17.72 40.49 6.44
N GLY A 89 -17.30 39.97 5.29
CA GLY A 89 -17.00 40.75 4.09
C GLY A 89 -15.79 41.70 4.20
N GLY A 90 -15.20 41.87 5.39
CA GLY A 90 -14.01 42.67 5.64
C GLY A 90 -12.71 42.01 5.18
N THR A 91 -11.59 42.75 5.23
CA THR A 91 -10.26 42.26 4.84
C THR A 91 -9.25 42.53 5.94
N ILE A 92 -8.50 41.52 6.38
CA ILE A 92 -7.32 41.70 7.24
C ILE A 92 -6.07 41.42 6.40
N THR A 93 -5.18 42.41 6.29
CA THR A 93 -3.96 42.32 5.47
C THR A 93 -2.86 43.21 6.06
N THR A 94 -1.69 43.26 5.42
CA THR A 94 -0.66 44.27 5.67
C THR A 94 -0.47 45.16 4.43
N GLU A 95 -0.04 46.42 4.62
CA GLU A 95 0.52 47.27 3.56
C GLU A 95 2.05 47.16 3.47
N CYS A 96 2.68 46.49 4.45
CA CYS A 96 4.13 46.35 4.52
C CYS A 96 4.66 45.34 3.51
N LEU A 97 5.97 45.43 3.25
CA LEU A 97 6.70 44.42 2.48
C LEU A 97 6.95 43.13 3.27
N ASP A 98 6.72 43.11 4.58
CA ASP A 98 6.90 41.93 5.42
C ASP A 98 5.52 41.47 5.93
N PRO A 99 5.29 40.15 6.04
CA PRO A 99 4.00 39.63 6.50
C PRO A 99 3.74 39.99 7.97
N TRP A 100 2.46 40.11 8.31
CA TRP A 100 2.02 40.10 9.70
C TRP A 100 1.90 38.65 10.19
N LEU A 101 1.92 38.44 11.51
CA LEU A 101 2.05 37.08 12.06
C LEU A 101 0.74 36.27 11.95
N GLY A 102 -0.40 36.94 11.86
CA GLY A 102 -1.72 36.31 11.74
C GLY A 102 -2.56 36.30 13.02
N ILE A 103 -3.51 35.37 13.09
CA ILE A 103 -4.48 35.24 14.20
C ILE A 103 -4.17 33.99 15.02
N GLU A 104 -4.00 34.15 16.34
CA GLU A 104 -3.88 33.06 17.30
C GLU A 104 -5.19 32.89 18.06
N VAL A 105 -5.82 31.72 17.91
CA VAL A 105 -7.09 31.36 18.54
C VAL A 105 -6.79 30.44 19.70
N LEU A 106 -6.71 31.02 20.90
CA LEU A 106 -6.30 30.29 22.11
C LEU A 106 -7.46 29.47 22.65
N GLY A 107 -7.13 28.32 23.22
CA GLY A 107 -8.12 27.41 23.79
C GLY A 107 -7.64 26.70 25.05
N ASN A 108 -8.45 25.75 25.51
CA ASN A 108 -8.08 24.75 26.50
C ASN A 108 -8.29 23.35 25.90
N PRO A 109 -7.22 22.56 25.66
CA PRO A 109 -7.34 21.25 25.03
C PRO A 109 -8.14 20.23 25.85
N ASP A 110 -8.18 20.39 27.18
CA ASP A 110 -8.83 19.47 28.11
C ASP A 110 -10.35 19.72 28.23
N LEU A 111 -10.84 20.82 27.66
CA LEU A 111 -12.26 21.20 27.69
C LEU A 111 -12.92 21.02 26.34
N ASN A 112 -14.17 20.55 26.35
CA ASN A 112 -15.04 20.55 25.17
C ASN A 112 -15.24 21.97 24.63
N GLN A 113 -15.48 22.09 23.32
CA GLN A 113 -15.86 23.37 22.68
C GLN A 113 -17.31 23.78 22.99
N SER A 114 -18.01 23.03 23.84
CA SER A 114 -19.32 23.37 24.38
C SER A 114 -19.24 23.46 25.92
N PRO A 115 -19.56 24.61 26.54
CA PRO A 115 -19.92 25.88 25.89
C PRO A 115 -18.75 26.48 25.09
N THR A 116 -19.05 27.25 24.05
CA THR A 116 -18.03 27.87 23.17
C THR A 116 -17.13 28.84 23.90
N SER A 117 -17.53 29.32 25.09
CA SER A 117 -16.72 30.16 25.97
C SER A 117 -15.43 29.50 26.48
N ASN A 118 -15.33 28.16 26.37
CA ASN A 118 -14.12 27.44 26.75
C ASN A 118 -12.95 27.69 25.78
N GLN A 119 -13.25 28.21 24.58
CA GLN A 119 -12.30 28.35 23.49
C GLN A 119 -12.40 29.76 22.89
N GLY A 120 -11.31 30.24 22.29
CA GLY A 120 -11.36 31.38 21.39
C GLY A 120 -12.10 30.98 20.11
N TRP A 121 -12.76 31.93 19.47
CA TRP A 121 -13.56 31.66 18.27
C TRP A 121 -13.26 32.65 17.16
N VAL A 122 -12.85 32.15 15.99
CA VAL A 122 -12.76 32.92 14.75
C VAL A 122 -13.81 32.45 13.76
N GLN A 123 -14.51 33.41 13.15
CA GLN A 123 -15.46 33.20 12.07
C GLN A 123 -15.09 34.08 10.87
N VAL A 124 -14.94 33.50 9.68
CA VAL A 124 -14.69 34.24 8.43
C VAL A 124 -15.79 33.90 7.43
N ILE A 125 -16.59 34.90 7.07
CA ILE A 125 -17.84 34.72 6.31
C ILE A 125 -18.07 35.79 5.24
N ASN A 126 -18.99 35.50 4.33
CA ASN A 126 -19.54 36.44 3.34
C ASN A 126 -18.48 37.19 2.51
N GLY A 127 -17.44 36.49 2.05
CA GLY A 127 -16.33 37.07 1.29
C GLY A 127 -15.23 37.68 2.17
N GLY A 128 -15.28 37.49 3.48
CA GLY A 128 -14.24 37.88 4.41
C GLY A 128 -12.87 37.36 3.96
N THR A 129 -11.87 38.23 3.97
CA THR A 129 -10.54 37.96 3.41
C THR A 129 -9.45 38.09 4.46
N ILE A 130 -8.54 37.12 4.52
CA ILE A 130 -7.31 37.20 5.33
C ILE A 130 -6.12 36.99 4.40
N ALA A 131 -5.23 37.98 4.33
CA ALA A 131 -4.15 37.98 3.35
C ALA A 131 -2.78 38.41 3.91
N ASN A 132 -1.73 37.97 3.21
CA ASN A 132 -0.34 38.36 3.45
C ASN A 132 0.14 38.10 4.89
N ALA A 133 -0.32 37.01 5.51
CA ALA A 133 0.08 36.58 6.84
C ALA A 133 1.12 35.43 6.80
N GLU A 134 1.95 35.33 7.83
CA GLU A 134 2.73 34.11 8.10
C GLU A 134 1.78 32.94 8.38
N THR A 135 0.83 33.08 9.32
CA THR A 135 -0.20 32.06 9.54
C THR A 135 -1.55 32.73 9.74
N ALA A 136 -2.38 32.80 8.70
CA ALA A 136 -3.61 33.60 8.75
C ALA A 136 -4.51 33.26 9.96
N ILE A 137 -4.74 31.97 10.24
CA ILE A 137 -5.38 31.50 11.46
C ILE A 137 -4.62 30.30 12.04
N ARG A 138 -4.25 30.36 13.31
CA ARG A 138 -3.71 29.25 14.10
C ARG A 138 -4.61 28.96 15.28
N ALA A 139 -5.13 27.74 15.39
CA ALA A 139 -5.88 27.28 16.57
C ALA A 139 -4.95 26.86 17.71
N GLY A 140 -4.24 27.84 18.26
CA GLY A 140 -3.28 27.73 19.36
C GLY A 140 -2.20 28.82 19.26
N ILE A 141 -1.04 28.60 19.89
CA ILE A 141 0.04 29.60 19.97
C ILE A 141 1.39 29.05 19.48
N LYS A 142 2.19 29.91 18.84
CA LYS A 142 3.59 29.65 18.51
C LYS A 142 4.48 30.34 19.56
N THR A 143 5.21 29.59 20.37
CA THR A 143 6.14 30.16 21.35
C THR A 143 7.48 30.50 20.70
N PHE A 144 7.83 31.79 20.69
CA PHE A 144 9.02 32.33 19.99
C PHE A 144 10.37 31.91 20.59
N SER A 145 10.43 31.39 21.82
CA SER A 145 11.72 31.10 22.49
C SER A 145 12.32 29.73 22.17
N GLU A 146 11.57 28.80 21.56
CA GLU A 146 12.01 27.40 21.43
C GLU A 146 11.71 26.73 20.08
N GLU A 147 11.15 27.44 19.08
CA GLU A 147 10.65 26.83 17.83
C GLU A 147 9.65 25.68 18.04
N ARG A 148 9.14 25.49 19.27
CA ARG A 148 8.13 24.50 19.65
C ARG A 148 6.80 25.18 19.92
N PHE A 149 5.70 24.51 19.57
CA PHE A 149 4.34 24.96 19.90
C PHE A 149 4.05 24.72 21.38
N ASN A 150 3.32 25.66 22.01
CA ASN A 150 2.76 25.42 23.33
C ASN A 150 1.38 24.75 23.16
N TYR A 151 1.36 23.42 23.29
CA TYR A 151 0.15 22.63 23.13
C TYR A 151 -0.85 22.76 24.30
N THR A 152 -0.52 23.51 25.36
CA THR A 152 -1.46 23.77 26.48
C THR A 152 -2.53 24.80 26.17
N GLN A 153 -2.45 25.47 25.01
CA GLN A 153 -3.39 26.54 24.61
C GLN A 153 -4.08 26.27 23.27
N THR A 154 -4.23 25.00 22.88
CA THR A 154 -4.94 24.58 21.66
C THR A 154 -6.44 24.41 21.90
N GLY A 155 -7.20 24.07 20.85
CA GLY A 155 -8.64 23.83 20.93
C GLY A 155 -9.53 24.98 20.44
N GLY A 156 -8.93 26.06 19.93
CA GLY A 156 -9.64 27.19 19.31
C GLY A 156 -10.64 26.75 18.22
N ILE A 157 -11.76 27.48 18.13
CA ILE A 157 -12.83 27.23 17.17
C ILE A 157 -12.59 28.05 15.90
N VAL A 158 -12.55 27.39 14.74
CA VAL A 158 -12.36 28.02 13.43
C VAL A 158 -13.52 27.66 12.52
N GLN A 159 -14.35 28.64 12.18
CA GLN A 159 -15.52 28.44 11.30
C GLN A 159 -15.41 29.33 10.08
N VAL A 160 -15.27 28.71 8.92
CA VAL A 160 -14.94 29.39 7.68
C VAL A 160 -15.96 29.00 6.61
N GLU A 161 -16.64 30.00 6.04
CA GLU A 161 -17.65 29.78 5.01
C GLU A 161 -17.68 30.93 4.01
N ASN A 162 -17.54 30.65 2.71
CA ASN A 162 -17.45 31.70 1.68
C ASN A 162 -16.31 32.71 1.94
N ALA A 163 -15.16 32.25 2.43
CA ALA A 163 -14.01 33.08 2.78
C ALA A 163 -12.91 33.05 1.70
N ILE A 164 -11.99 34.02 1.78
CA ILE A 164 -10.81 34.09 0.90
C ILE A 164 -9.54 34.16 1.75
N PHE A 165 -8.62 33.24 1.52
CA PHE A 165 -7.27 33.25 2.09
C PHE A 165 -6.27 33.44 0.96
N SER A 166 -5.61 34.59 0.93
CA SER A 166 -4.77 34.98 -0.21
C SER A 166 -3.35 35.26 0.24
N ASN A 167 -2.36 34.69 -0.45
CA ASN A 167 -0.95 35.03 -0.25
C ASN A 167 -0.46 34.82 1.21
N ASN A 168 -0.97 33.82 1.92
CA ASN A 168 -0.47 33.46 3.24
C ASN A 168 0.61 32.37 3.11
N GLN A 169 1.58 32.32 4.04
CA GLN A 169 2.51 31.18 4.09
C GLN A 169 1.76 29.91 4.46
N THR A 170 1.01 29.99 5.55
CA THR A 170 0.01 28.99 5.97
C THR A 170 -1.33 29.68 6.16
N ALA A 171 -2.42 29.17 5.58
CA ALA A 171 -3.72 29.83 5.76
C ALA A 171 -4.39 29.42 7.07
N ILE A 172 -4.54 28.12 7.33
CA ILE A 172 -5.15 27.61 8.56
C ILE A 172 -4.28 26.50 9.15
N GLU A 173 -3.88 26.65 10.41
CA GLU A 173 -3.13 25.65 11.17
C GLU A 173 -3.92 25.22 12.41
N MET A 174 -4.44 23.98 12.37
CA MET A 174 -5.16 23.36 13.47
C MET A 174 -4.21 22.47 14.27
N LEU A 175 -3.84 22.93 15.47
CA LEU A 175 -2.95 22.21 16.40
C LEU A 175 -3.73 21.15 17.21
N PRO A 176 -3.06 20.21 17.90
CA PRO A 176 -3.69 19.06 18.55
C PRO A 176 -4.91 19.39 19.41
N TYR A 177 -6.00 18.65 19.21
CA TYR A 177 -7.23 18.73 20.01
C TYR A 177 -8.02 17.42 19.88
N ASN A 178 -8.12 16.67 20.99
CA ASN A 178 -8.68 15.32 21.00
C ASN A 178 -10.19 15.25 21.32
N ASN A 179 -10.77 16.37 21.77
CA ASN A 179 -12.20 16.48 22.01
C ASN A 179 -12.97 16.70 20.69
N THR A 180 -14.29 16.56 20.72
CA THR A 180 -15.13 16.83 19.54
C THR A 180 -14.96 18.27 19.06
N ASN A 181 -14.47 18.44 17.82
CA ASN A 181 -14.24 19.74 17.22
C ASN A 181 -15.42 20.15 16.30
N ILE A 182 -15.98 21.33 16.54
CA ILE A 182 -17.08 21.94 15.77
C ILE A 182 -16.60 22.89 14.66
N SER A 183 -15.29 22.94 14.40
CA SER A 183 -14.69 23.71 13.31
C SER A 183 -15.02 23.10 11.95
N TYR A 184 -15.16 23.95 10.93
CA TYR A 184 -15.41 23.54 9.54
C TYR A 184 -14.87 24.58 8.55
N ILE A 185 -14.59 24.13 7.33
CA ILE A 185 -14.10 24.99 6.24
C ILE A 185 -14.92 24.68 4.98
N ARG A 186 -15.73 25.63 4.52
CA ARG A 186 -16.71 25.42 3.46
C ARG A 186 -16.67 26.51 2.40
N HIS A 187 -16.89 26.13 1.13
CA HIS A 187 -17.12 27.07 0.03
C HIS A 187 -16.09 28.21 -0.08
N SER A 188 -14.84 27.95 0.30
CA SER A 188 -13.82 28.98 0.48
C SER A 188 -12.69 28.85 -0.53
N THR A 189 -12.01 29.97 -0.80
CA THR A 189 -10.90 30.04 -1.75
C THR A 189 -9.58 30.27 -1.03
N PHE A 190 -8.62 29.40 -1.29
CA PHE A 190 -7.24 29.48 -0.84
C PHE A 190 -6.34 29.68 -2.05
N GLU A 191 -5.60 30.77 -2.09
CA GLU A 191 -4.90 31.17 -3.30
C GLU A 191 -3.53 31.81 -3.07
N THR A 192 -2.64 31.57 -4.03
CA THR A 192 -1.36 32.26 -4.15
C THR A 192 -1.33 32.99 -5.49
N LYS A 193 -1.40 34.33 -5.47
CA LYS A 193 -1.50 35.17 -6.67
C LYS A 193 -0.18 35.83 -7.07
N ALA A 194 0.72 36.03 -6.12
CA ALA A 194 2.02 36.65 -6.36
C ALA A 194 3.10 35.93 -5.56
N THR A 195 4.37 36.20 -5.86
CA THR A 195 5.42 36.06 -4.84
C THR A 195 4.99 36.99 -3.72
N VAL A 196 4.42 36.42 -2.66
CA VAL A 196 4.31 37.11 -1.40
C VAL A 196 5.74 37.49 -1.04
N LEU A 197 6.04 38.79 -1.14
CA LEU A 197 7.04 39.44 -0.30
C LEU A 197 8.37 38.67 -0.18
N ASN A 198 9.25 38.74 -1.20
CA ASN A 198 10.69 38.36 -1.30
C ASN A 198 11.33 37.23 -0.44
N THR A 199 10.62 36.49 0.40
CA THR A 199 11.14 35.54 1.39
C THR A 199 10.14 34.43 1.77
N VAL A 200 8.84 34.57 1.46
CA VAL A 200 7.82 33.60 1.89
C VAL A 200 7.46 32.61 0.78
N VAL A 201 8.03 31.41 0.87
CA VAL A 201 7.58 30.25 0.09
C VAL A 201 6.29 29.72 0.73
N PRO A 202 5.15 29.63 0.01
CA PRO A 202 3.93 29.05 0.56
C PRO A 202 4.20 27.64 1.08
N ASP A 203 3.75 27.35 2.29
CA ASP A 203 3.91 26.06 2.95
C ASP A 203 2.70 25.16 2.64
N TYR A 204 1.60 25.34 3.37
CA TYR A 204 0.33 24.65 3.15
C TYR A 204 -0.85 25.60 3.29
N PHE A 205 -1.90 25.43 2.49
CA PHE A 205 -3.14 26.17 2.76
C PHE A 205 -3.77 25.72 4.08
N ILE A 206 -3.88 24.42 4.32
CA ILE A 206 -4.45 23.89 5.58
C ILE A 206 -3.52 22.85 6.18
N LYS A 207 -3.29 22.92 7.49
CA LYS A 207 -2.59 21.90 8.28
C LYS A 207 -3.50 21.40 9.39
N LEU A 208 -3.77 20.09 9.40
CA LEU A 208 -4.46 19.39 10.47
C LEU A 208 -3.45 18.49 11.19
N ILE A 209 -3.24 18.75 12.48
CA ILE A 209 -2.24 18.06 13.29
C ILE A 209 -2.94 17.53 14.54
N THR A 210 -3.20 16.23 14.59
CA THR A 210 -3.95 15.56 15.67
C THR A 210 -5.23 16.32 16.01
N ASN A 211 -6.01 16.71 14.98
CA ASN A 211 -7.19 17.55 15.13
C ASN A 211 -8.27 17.18 14.11
N ASN A 212 -9.38 16.64 14.62
CA ASN A 212 -10.47 16.10 13.82
C ASN A 212 -11.61 17.13 13.64
N ILE A 213 -11.51 18.00 12.63
CA ILE A 213 -12.57 18.97 12.29
C ILE A 213 -13.77 18.31 11.59
N GLN A 214 -14.90 19.02 11.49
CA GLN A 214 -16.15 18.44 10.95
C GLN A 214 -16.11 18.14 9.45
N ASP A 215 -15.63 19.08 8.63
CA ASP A 215 -15.47 18.88 7.19
C ASP A 215 -14.63 19.97 6.52
N ILE A 216 -14.01 19.61 5.40
CA ILE A 216 -13.44 20.53 4.40
C ILE A 216 -14.14 20.26 3.07
N SER A 217 -14.96 21.20 2.61
CA SER A 217 -15.84 20.92 1.46
C SER A 217 -16.12 22.14 0.59
N GLY A 218 -16.30 21.92 -0.72
CA GLY A 218 -16.58 22.99 -1.68
C GLY A 218 -15.46 24.03 -1.83
N CYS A 219 -14.23 23.71 -1.42
CA CYS A 219 -13.12 24.66 -1.40
C CYS A 219 -12.27 24.60 -2.67
N THR A 220 -11.65 25.73 -3.02
CA THR A 220 -10.67 25.83 -4.11
C THR A 220 -9.29 26.17 -3.54
N PHE A 221 -8.29 25.35 -3.87
CA PHE A 221 -6.89 25.51 -3.48
C PHE A 221 -6.06 25.72 -4.75
N LYS A 222 -5.57 26.95 -4.98
CA LYS A 222 -4.97 27.27 -6.27
C LYS A 222 -3.76 28.20 -6.19
N ASN A 223 -2.67 27.79 -6.82
CA ASN A 223 -1.58 28.71 -7.12
C ASN A 223 -1.76 29.31 -8.52
N TYR A 224 -1.97 30.62 -8.60
CA TYR A 224 -2.15 31.37 -9.84
C TYR A 224 -0.81 31.81 -10.47
N ARG A 225 0.33 31.53 -9.84
CA ARG A 225 1.64 31.87 -10.41
C ARG A 225 1.90 31.02 -11.65
N ASN A 226 1.99 31.69 -12.78
CA ASN A 226 2.42 31.11 -14.05
C ASN A 226 3.95 30.93 -14.03
N VAL A 227 4.48 29.95 -14.78
CA VAL A 227 5.94 29.73 -14.96
C VAL A 227 6.64 29.22 -13.68
N LEU A 228 6.09 28.18 -13.05
CA LEU A 228 6.82 27.40 -12.05
C LEU A 228 7.17 26.04 -12.66
N GLU A 229 8.43 25.63 -12.51
CA GLU A 229 8.83 24.25 -12.77
C GLU A 229 7.92 23.28 -11.99
N PRO A 230 7.56 22.12 -12.55
CA PRO A 230 6.68 21.17 -11.89
C PRO A 230 7.15 20.81 -10.46
N ASN A 231 8.43 20.56 -10.25
CA ASN A 231 9.00 20.18 -8.95
C ASN A 231 9.31 21.38 -8.01
N SER A 232 8.89 22.60 -8.34
CA SER A 232 9.21 23.77 -7.53
C SER A 232 8.39 23.80 -6.22
N LEU A 233 9.08 23.90 -5.09
CA LEU A 233 8.43 24.13 -3.77
C LEU A 233 7.66 25.45 -3.72
N ALA A 234 7.94 26.41 -4.62
CA ALA A 234 7.14 27.62 -4.76
C ALA A 234 5.70 27.34 -5.24
N ARG A 235 5.36 26.12 -5.66
CA ARG A 235 3.96 25.78 -5.90
C ARG A 235 3.14 25.77 -4.61
N GLY A 236 3.77 25.55 -3.46
CA GLY A 236 3.08 25.35 -2.18
C GLY A 236 2.23 24.09 -2.18
N ASN A 237 1.57 23.82 -1.06
CA ASN A 237 0.78 22.61 -0.89
C ASN A 237 -0.67 22.93 -0.49
N GLY A 238 -1.58 22.00 -0.78
CA GLY A 238 -2.99 22.14 -0.44
C GLY A 238 -3.27 21.84 1.02
N ILE A 239 -3.45 20.57 1.36
CA ILE A 239 -3.79 20.13 2.72
C ILE A 239 -2.73 19.18 3.26
N TYR A 240 -2.18 19.50 4.43
CA TYR A 240 -1.39 18.60 5.25
C TYR A 240 -2.25 17.97 6.34
N VAL A 241 -2.13 16.66 6.51
CA VAL A 241 -2.84 15.91 7.56
C VAL A 241 -1.85 15.01 8.28
N PHE A 242 -1.76 15.16 9.60
CA PHE A 242 -1.02 14.25 10.45
C PHE A 242 -1.92 13.74 11.57
N ASN A 243 -2.10 12.42 11.64
CA ASN A 243 -2.91 11.76 12.67
C ASN A 243 -4.29 12.43 12.86
N SER A 244 -4.94 12.81 11.76
CA SER A 244 -6.21 13.53 11.78
C SER A 244 -7.14 12.98 10.71
N ASN A 245 -8.43 13.19 10.90
CA ASN A 245 -9.45 12.81 9.94
C ASN A 245 -9.58 13.84 8.84
N LEU A 246 -9.85 13.37 7.61
CA LEU A 246 -10.16 14.22 6.46
C LEU A 246 -11.43 13.71 5.81
N LYS A 247 -12.45 14.57 5.73
CA LYS A 247 -13.74 14.25 5.10
C LYS A 247 -14.33 15.48 4.43
N ASN A 248 -15.01 15.25 3.31
CA ASN A 248 -15.86 16.24 2.66
C ASN A 248 -17.34 15.98 2.93
N LYS A 249 -18.12 17.06 2.96
CA LYS A 249 -19.54 17.03 3.27
C LYS A 249 -20.36 16.51 2.09
N CYS A 250 -21.39 15.74 2.41
CA CYS A 250 -22.44 15.30 1.50
C CYS A 250 -23.71 16.16 1.68
N SER A 251 -24.39 16.52 0.60
CA SER A 251 -25.71 17.19 0.61
C SER A 251 -26.87 16.23 0.88
N SER A 252 -26.70 14.94 0.55
CA SER A 252 -27.74 13.93 0.69
C SER A 252 -27.90 13.42 2.12
N LEU A 253 -29.14 13.08 2.48
CA LEU A 253 -29.49 12.34 3.70
C LEU A 253 -29.53 10.82 3.46
N ILE A 254 -29.31 10.36 2.23
CA ILE A 254 -29.25 8.95 1.87
C ILE A 254 -27.89 8.39 2.30
N THR A 255 -27.90 7.23 2.95
CA THR A 255 -26.70 6.47 3.32
C THR A 255 -26.70 5.14 2.55
N PRO A 256 -25.63 4.79 1.82
CA PRO A 256 -24.42 5.59 1.58
C PRO A 256 -24.71 6.84 0.71
N CYS A 257 -23.96 7.91 0.95
CA CYS A 257 -24.12 9.14 0.16
C CYS A 257 -23.81 8.87 -1.32
N PRO A 258 -24.71 9.25 -2.25
CA PRO A 258 -24.44 9.15 -3.67
C PRO A 258 -23.20 9.97 -4.04
N PRO A 259 -22.27 9.45 -4.87
CA PRO A 259 -21.08 10.19 -5.26
C PRO A 259 -21.39 11.58 -5.83
N THR A 260 -22.50 11.78 -6.54
CA THR A 260 -22.88 13.08 -7.12
C THR A 260 -23.29 14.16 -6.11
N GLU A 261 -23.50 13.78 -4.85
CA GLU A 261 -24.01 14.65 -3.78
C GLU A 261 -22.90 15.11 -2.82
N TYR A 262 -21.63 14.84 -3.14
CA TYR A 262 -20.51 15.39 -2.37
C TYR A 262 -20.15 16.79 -2.86
N TYR A 263 -19.83 17.70 -1.94
CA TYR A 263 -19.26 19.00 -2.29
C TYR A 263 -17.76 18.84 -2.59
N PRO A 264 -17.35 18.92 -3.86
CA PRO A 264 -15.97 18.61 -4.24
C PRO A 264 -15.03 19.73 -3.84
N ASN A 265 -13.78 19.40 -3.53
CA ASN A 265 -12.69 20.37 -3.48
C ASN A 265 -11.88 20.33 -4.78
N LYS A 266 -11.28 21.45 -5.16
CA LYS A 266 -10.42 21.57 -6.34
C LYS A 266 -9.01 21.99 -5.93
N PHE A 267 -8.01 21.23 -6.39
CA PHE A 267 -6.59 21.47 -6.12
C PHE A 267 -5.86 21.72 -7.44
N THR A 268 -5.27 22.91 -7.61
CA THR A 268 -4.68 23.30 -8.90
C THR A 268 -3.31 23.94 -8.76
N ASN A 269 -2.36 23.45 -9.56
CA ASN A 269 -1.01 24.00 -9.70
C ASN A 269 -0.16 23.96 -8.40
N LEU A 270 -0.32 22.91 -7.59
CA LEU A 270 0.36 22.74 -6.30
C LEU A 270 1.53 21.73 -6.41
N TYR A 271 2.41 21.71 -5.41
CA TYR A 271 3.43 20.68 -5.25
C TYR A 271 2.76 19.39 -4.76
N TYR A 272 2.15 19.41 -3.55
CA TYR A 272 1.15 18.44 -3.15
C TYR A 272 -0.27 19.02 -3.18
N GLY A 273 -1.22 18.28 -3.75
CA GLY A 273 -2.64 18.55 -3.53
C GLY A 273 -3.05 18.24 -2.09
N ILE A 274 -2.90 16.99 -1.69
CA ILE A 274 -3.12 16.52 -0.31
C ILE A 274 -1.96 15.61 0.11
N TYR A 275 -1.43 15.84 1.30
CA TYR A 275 -0.32 15.08 1.90
C TYR A 275 -0.72 14.58 3.28
N VAL A 276 -0.87 13.26 3.44
CA VAL A 276 -1.36 12.63 4.67
C VAL A 276 -0.34 11.67 5.24
N LEU A 277 -0.10 11.80 6.54
CA LEU A 277 0.78 10.95 7.34
C LEU A 277 0.01 10.38 8.55
N SER A 278 0.10 9.07 8.76
CA SER A 278 -0.33 8.43 10.02
C SER A 278 0.81 7.70 10.71
N ALA A 279 0.90 7.84 12.04
CA ALA A 279 1.92 7.23 12.89
C ALA A 279 1.27 6.30 13.94
N GLY A 280 0.48 5.32 13.48
CA GLY A 280 -0.18 4.34 14.36
C GLY A 280 -1.48 4.83 15.00
N GLN A 281 -2.06 5.94 14.55
CA GLN A 281 -3.42 6.35 14.95
C GLN A 281 -4.42 6.02 13.84
N ASN A 282 -5.62 5.57 14.22
CA ASN A 282 -6.75 5.32 13.33
C ASN A 282 -7.25 6.65 12.76
N SER A 283 -6.64 7.08 11.67
CA SER A 283 -7.02 8.29 10.93
C SER A 283 -8.00 7.92 9.82
N TYR A 284 -9.20 8.48 9.87
CA TYR A 284 -10.22 8.26 8.87
C TYR A 284 -10.08 9.28 7.73
N ILE A 285 -9.55 8.79 6.61
CA ILE A 285 -9.29 9.60 5.42
C ILE A 285 -10.29 9.26 4.33
N SER A 286 -11.04 10.26 3.89
CA SER A 286 -12.06 10.16 2.85
C SER A 286 -11.87 11.28 1.84
N VAL A 287 -11.37 10.92 0.66
CA VAL A 287 -11.17 11.81 -0.49
C VAL A 287 -12.14 11.38 -1.58
N ILE A 288 -13.27 12.08 -1.71
CA ILE A 288 -14.36 11.72 -2.62
C ILE A 288 -14.70 12.88 -3.54
N LYS A 289 -14.83 12.63 -4.85
CA LYS A 289 -15.24 13.64 -5.86
C LYS A 289 -14.34 14.87 -5.98
N ASN A 290 -13.12 14.83 -5.47
CA ASN A 290 -12.21 15.96 -5.60
C ASN A 290 -11.60 15.99 -7.01
N GLU A 291 -11.20 17.18 -7.43
CA GLU A 291 -10.52 17.41 -8.70
C GLU A 291 -9.09 17.89 -8.41
N PHE A 292 -8.12 17.18 -8.97
CA PHE A 292 -6.69 17.51 -8.91
C PHE A 292 -6.21 17.84 -10.31
N GLU A 293 -5.83 19.09 -10.53
CA GLU A 293 -5.44 19.56 -11.86
C GLU A 293 -4.04 20.13 -11.85
N ASN A 294 -3.14 19.54 -12.66
CA ASN A 294 -1.80 20.06 -12.84
C ASN A 294 -1.05 20.21 -11.50
N ASN A 295 -1.23 19.30 -10.55
CA ASN A 295 -0.38 19.26 -9.36
C ASN A 295 0.86 18.43 -9.69
N TYR A 296 1.99 18.71 -9.03
CA TYR A 296 3.18 17.89 -9.21
C TYR A 296 2.92 16.48 -8.69
N ARG A 297 2.43 16.40 -7.45
CA ARG A 297 1.98 15.18 -6.78
C ARG A 297 0.57 15.44 -6.26
N SER A 298 -0.44 14.74 -6.77
CA SER A 298 -1.83 15.11 -6.46
C SER A 298 -2.27 14.63 -5.08
N LEU A 299 -2.16 13.33 -4.79
CA LEU A 299 -2.54 12.74 -3.51
C LEU A 299 -1.46 11.79 -2.98
N TYR A 300 -0.94 12.06 -1.79
CA TYR A 300 0.00 11.17 -1.09
C TYR A 300 -0.60 10.74 0.25
N LEU A 301 -0.70 9.43 0.46
CA LEU A 301 -1.13 8.82 1.72
C LEU A 301 -0.01 7.91 2.24
N SER A 302 0.43 8.10 3.48
CA SER A 302 1.44 7.25 4.12
C SER A 302 0.93 6.67 5.44
N GLY A 303 1.04 5.35 5.62
CA GLY A 303 0.65 4.65 6.83
C GLY A 303 -0.85 4.70 7.15
N VAL A 304 -1.69 5.10 6.19
CA VAL A 304 -3.13 5.22 6.42
C VAL A 304 -3.80 3.84 6.30
N THR A 305 -4.58 3.47 7.32
CA THR A 305 -5.46 2.30 7.30
C THR A 305 -6.88 2.69 6.89
N ASN A 306 -7.56 1.82 6.14
CA ASN A 306 -8.97 1.97 5.79
C ASN A 306 -9.37 3.24 5.01
N ALA A 307 -8.42 3.91 4.34
CA ALA A 307 -8.67 5.11 3.55
C ALA A 307 -9.71 4.88 2.45
N ARG A 308 -10.58 5.85 2.20
CA ARG A 308 -11.52 5.85 1.06
C ARG A 308 -11.11 6.91 0.05
N VAL A 309 -10.76 6.48 -1.16
CA VAL A 309 -10.43 7.35 -2.28
C VAL A 309 -11.30 6.95 -3.47
N THR A 310 -12.43 7.64 -3.66
CA THR A 310 -13.43 7.23 -4.65
C THR A 310 -13.97 8.37 -5.51
N SER A 311 -14.22 8.09 -6.79
CA SER A 311 -14.85 9.03 -7.73
C SER A 311 -14.09 10.35 -7.92
N ASN A 312 -12.78 10.38 -7.70
CA ASN A 312 -11.95 11.58 -7.89
C ASN A 312 -11.44 11.69 -9.34
N ASP A 313 -11.08 12.91 -9.72
CA ASP A 313 -10.52 13.23 -11.02
C ASP A 313 -9.09 13.75 -10.87
N PHE A 314 -8.13 13.03 -11.47
CA PHE A 314 -6.70 13.36 -11.45
C PHE A 314 -6.24 13.72 -12.86
N ILE A 315 -6.09 15.01 -13.14
CA ILE A 315 -5.59 15.55 -14.41
C ILE A 315 -4.08 15.78 -14.28
N ILE A 316 -3.33 14.78 -14.77
CA ILE A 316 -1.87 14.68 -14.65
C ILE A 316 -1.24 15.30 -15.90
N ASN A 317 -0.41 16.32 -15.71
CA ASN A 317 0.32 17.01 -16.78
C ASN A 317 1.83 17.06 -16.52
N THR A 318 2.30 16.21 -15.60
CA THR A 318 3.71 16.06 -15.26
C THR A 318 4.31 14.91 -16.05
N PRO A 319 5.54 15.05 -16.56
CA PRO A 319 6.24 13.96 -17.23
C PRO A 319 6.59 12.85 -16.24
N PHE A 320 6.68 11.62 -16.76
CA PHE A 320 7.30 10.51 -16.07
C PHE A 320 8.80 10.75 -15.93
N GLU A 321 9.26 10.87 -14.69
CA GLU A 321 10.68 10.94 -14.36
C GLU A 321 10.92 10.30 -12.99
N GLU A 322 12.16 9.89 -12.72
CA GLU A 322 12.56 9.40 -11.40
C GLU A 322 12.35 10.51 -10.35
N ASN A 323 11.62 10.21 -9.28
CA ASN A 323 11.14 11.20 -8.29
C ASN A 323 10.17 12.27 -8.87
N GLY A 324 9.59 11.98 -10.05
CA GLY A 324 8.65 12.80 -10.79
C GLY A 324 7.27 12.98 -10.15
N GLY A 325 6.34 13.45 -10.97
CA GLY A 325 4.95 13.69 -10.57
C GLY A 325 4.03 12.49 -10.78
N TYR A 326 2.93 12.45 -10.01
CA TYR A 326 1.94 11.37 -10.05
C TYR A 326 0.54 11.82 -9.63
N GLY A 327 -0.47 11.03 -9.98
CA GLY A 327 -1.85 11.19 -9.52
C GLY A 327 -2.01 10.78 -8.06
N MET A 328 -1.78 9.51 -7.74
CA MET A 328 -1.91 9.01 -6.37
C MET A 328 -0.76 8.09 -5.98
N TYR A 329 -0.32 8.22 -4.73
CA TYR A 329 0.70 7.37 -4.12
C TYR A 329 0.23 6.87 -2.75
N LEU A 330 0.21 5.55 -2.59
CA LEU A 330 -0.11 4.85 -1.35
C LEU A 330 1.17 4.25 -0.78
N ASP A 331 1.68 4.78 0.34
CA ASP A 331 2.92 4.34 0.97
C ASP A 331 2.66 3.64 2.31
N GLY A 332 2.73 2.30 2.34
CA GLY A 332 2.42 1.57 3.58
C GLY A 332 0.95 1.64 3.98
N CYS A 333 0.03 1.85 3.03
CA CYS A 333 -1.41 1.87 3.28
C CYS A 333 -2.03 0.47 3.12
N THR A 334 -3.06 0.16 3.92
CA THR A 334 -3.79 -1.12 3.85
C THR A 334 -5.28 -0.95 4.19
N GLY A 335 -6.12 -1.86 3.71
CA GLY A 335 -7.59 -1.80 3.90
C GLY A 335 -8.27 -0.68 3.13
N TYR A 336 -7.54 -0.03 2.22
CA TYR A 336 -8.05 1.12 1.45
C TYR A 336 -9.11 0.69 0.43
N TRP A 337 -9.98 1.64 0.10
CA TRP A 337 -10.97 1.52 -0.96
C TRP A 337 -10.68 2.53 -2.06
N VAL A 338 -10.11 2.05 -3.16
CA VAL A 338 -9.71 2.84 -4.33
C VAL A 338 -10.56 2.40 -5.53
N GLU A 339 -11.62 3.16 -5.80
CA GLU A 339 -12.60 2.83 -6.84
C GLU A 339 -13.16 4.05 -7.58
N ASP A 340 -13.49 3.87 -8.87
CA ASP A 340 -14.16 4.86 -9.72
C ASP A 340 -13.37 6.17 -9.88
N ASN A 341 -12.06 6.16 -9.62
CA ASN A 341 -11.22 7.32 -9.89
C ASN A 341 -10.83 7.36 -11.37
N GLU A 342 -10.73 8.55 -11.93
CA GLU A 342 -10.22 8.77 -13.27
C GLU A 342 -8.86 9.48 -13.19
N PHE A 343 -7.83 8.82 -13.71
CA PHE A 343 -6.49 9.36 -13.88
C PHE A 343 -6.29 9.63 -15.36
N ARG A 344 -6.08 10.89 -15.75
CA ARG A 344 -5.96 11.23 -17.16
C ARG A 344 -4.95 12.33 -17.45
N HIS A 345 -4.44 12.29 -18.68
CA HIS A 345 -3.82 13.44 -19.31
C HIS A 345 -4.69 14.00 -20.43
N ASN A 346 -4.86 15.33 -20.44
CA ASN A 346 -5.69 16.02 -21.43
C ASN A 346 -4.98 16.32 -22.76
N GLY A 347 -3.65 16.17 -22.84
CA GLY A 347 -2.89 16.39 -24.07
C GLY A 347 -3.02 15.23 -25.07
N THR A 348 -2.14 15.21 -26.07
CA THR A 348 -2.17 14.22 -27.17
C THR A 348 -1.13 13.11 -27.03
N SER A 349 -0.07 13.33 -26.26
CA SER A 349 0.96 12.33 -25.98
C SER A 349 0.81 11.84 -24.54
N ALA A 350 1.02 10.55 -24.30
CA ALA A 350 0.96 10.01 -22.95
C ALA A 350 1.98 10.71 -22.04
N THR A 351 1.60 10.99 -20.79
CA THR A 351 2.50 11.58 -19.79
C THR A 351 2.12 11.13 -18.38
N GLY A 352 3.12 11.01 -17.51
CA GLY A 352 2.93 10.89 -16.07
C GLY A 352 2.43 9.54 -15.60
N ILE A 353 2.24 9.44 -14.28
CA ILE A 353 1.88 8.20 -13.57
C ILE A 353 0.51 8.37 -12.90
N GLY A 354 -0.39 7.41 -13.13
CA GLY A 354 -1.71 7.39 -12.52
C GLY A 354 -1.64 7.09 -11.02
N LEU A 355 -1.32 5.83 -10.70
CA LEU A 355 -1.35 5.29 -9.34
C LEU A 355 -0.09 4.50 -9.03
N ILE A 356 0.51 4.79 -7.87
CA ILE A 356 1.59 4.01 -7.27
C ILE A 356 1.10 3.39 -5.96
N VAL A 357 1.24 2.07 -5.84
CA VAL A 357 1.06 1.34 -4.58
C VAL A 357 2.44 0.87 -4.13
N ASN A 358 2.88 1.34 -2.96
CA ASN A 358 4.18 1.06 -2.38
C ASN A 358 4.02 0.40 -1.01
N ASN A 359 4.53 -0.82 -0.87
CA ASN A 359 4.57 -1.53 0.41
C ASN A 359 3.22 -1.62 1.13
N SER A 360 2.12 -1.96 0.44
CA SER A 360 0.81 -2.12 1.10
C SER A 360 0.75 -3.27 2.12
N GLY A 361 1.84 -4.03 2.26
CA GLY A 361 2.02 -5.08 3.24
C GLY A 361 1.47 -6.42 2.78
N THR A 362 1.25 -7.30 3.74
CA THR A 362 0.86 -8.70 3.52
C THR A 362 -0.65 -8.93 3.49
N ASN A 363 -1.44 -7.92 3.91
CA ASN A 363 -2.89 -8.02 3.95
C ASN A 363 -3.50 -8.01 2.54
N PRO A 364 -4.64 -8.70 2.33
CA PRO A 364 -5.42 -8.57 1.10
C PRO A 364 -5.85 -7.12 0.86
N ASN A 365 -5.59 -6.61 -0.34
CA ASN A 365 -5.99 -5.27 -0.78
C ASN A 365 -6.45 -5.33 -2.24
N GLU A 366 -7.26 -4.36 -2.68
CA GLU A 366 -7.64 -4.23 -4.09
C GLU A 366 -7.56 -2.79 -4.60
N VAL A 367 -7.18 -2.66 -5.87
CA VAL A 367 -7.40 -1.45 -6.67
C VAL A 367 -8.43 -1.82 -7.73
N TYR A 368 -9.63 -1.23 -7.62
CA TYR A 368 -10.81 -1.74 -8.28
C TYR A 368 -11.47 -0.69 -9.17
N ARG A 369 -11.72 -0.99 -10.45
CA ARG A 369 -12.60 -0.16 -11.32
C ARG A 369 -12.20 1.32 -11.40
N ASN A 370 -10.91 1.59 -11.57
CA ASN A 370 -10.38 2.92 -11.88
C ASN A 370 -10.10 3.04 -13.39
N ARG A 371 -10.11 4.26 -13.91
CA ARG A 371 -9.89 4.57 -15.32
C ARG A 371 -8.56 5.31 -15.49
N PHE A 372 -7.73 4.85 -16.43
CA PHE A 372 -6.42 5.40 -16.73
C PHE A 372 -6.38 5.78 -18.20
N ILE A 373 -6.20 7.08 -18.49
CA ILE A 373 -6.34 7.61 -19.85
C ILE A 373 -5.11 8.42 -20.24
N ARG A 374 -4.40 7.98 -21.28
CA ARG A 374 -3.27 8.70 -21.88
C ARG A 374 -2.13 8.98 -20.89
N LEU A 375 -1.75 7.97 -20.13
CA LEU A 375 -0.66 8.05 -19.15
C LEU A 375 0.54 7.23 -19.62
N GLU A 376 1.74 7.66 -19.25
CA GLU A 376 2.94 6.84 -19.48
C GLU A 376 2.87 5.56 -18.66
N GLN A 377 2.34 5.66 -17.42
CA GLN A 377 2.06 4.52 -16.56
C GLN A 377 0.67 4.63 -15.93
N GLY A 378 -0.13 3.57 -16.05
CA GLY A 378 -1.41 3.44 -15.38
C GLY A 378 -1.23 3.15 -13.88
N ILE A 379 -0.88 1.90 -13.57
CA ILE A 379 -0.66 1.41 -12.20
C ILE A 379 0.79 0.89 -12.07
N SER A 380 1.51 1.36 -11.05
CA SER A 380 2.77 0.80 -10.61
C SER A 380 2.65 0.22 -9.20
N ALA A 381 2.87 -1.08 -9.04
CA ALA A 381 2.83 -1.78 -7.77
C ALA A 381 4.26 -2.18 -7.35
N GLN A 382 4.86 -1.38 -6.48
CA GLN A 382 6.25 -1.51 -6.05
C GLN A 382 6.36 -1.94 -4.59
N GLY A 383 7.48 -2.57 -4.22
CA GLY A 383 7.68 -3.00 -2.84
C GLY A 383 6.88 -4.26 -2.48
N THR A 384 6.72 -4.47 -1.17
CA THR A 384 6.00 -5.62 -0.58
C THR A 384 4.50 -5.38 -0.55
N ASN A 385 3.77 -6.00 -1.49
CA ASN A 385 2.30 -5.95 -1.52
C ASN A 385 1.66 -7.35 -1.44
N LYS A 386 2.40 -8.33 -0.88
CA LYS A 386 1.90 -9.67 -0.61
C LYS A 386 2.65 -10.35 0.53
N ASP A 387 2.01 -11.36 1.10
CA ASP A 387 2.59 -12.28 2.07
C ASP A 387 3.58 -13.26 1.44
N TYR A 388 4.70 -13.50 2.12
CA TYR A 388 5.79 -14.37 1.65
C TYR A 388 5.37 -15.83 1.52
N ASN A 389 4.59 -16.34 2.47
CA ASN A 389 4.27 -17.77 2.58
C ASN A 389 3.03 -18.13 1.75
N THR A 390 2.00 -17.30 1.84
CA THR A 390 0.69 -17.57 1.24
C THR A 390 0.52 -16.96 -0.16
N ASN A 391 1.37 -16.00 -0.54
CA ASN A 391 1.26 -15.21 -1.78
C ASN A 391 -0.05 -14.41 -1.92
N ILE A 392 -0.75 -14.17 -0.80
CA ILE A 392 -1.96 -13.36 -0.73
C ILE A 392 -1.58 -11.90 -0.53
N GLY A 393 -2.35 -10.96 -1.09
CA GLY A 393 -2.04 -9.54 -0.99
C GLY A 393 -2.86 -8.70 -1.96
N LEU A 394 -2.19 -7.74 -2.60
CA LEU A 394 -2.79 -6.80 -3.54
C LEU A 394 -3.28 -7.48 -4.84
N GLN A 395 -4.53 -7.23 -5.19
CA GLN A 395 -5.11 -7.55 -6.49
C GLN A 395 -5.47 -6.27 -7.27
N LEU A 396 -5.18 -6.27 -8.57
CA LEU A 396 -5.50 -5.18 -9.49
C LEU A 396 -6.64 -5.63 -10.40
N LEU A 397 -7.85 -5.20 -10.08
CA LEU A 397 -9.08 -5.79 -10.63
C LEU A 397 -9.93 -4.73 -11.35
N CYS A 398 -10.52 -5.11 -12.47
CA CYS A 398 -11.55 -4.35 -13.17
C CYS A 398 -11.19 -2.92 -13.59
N ASN A 399 -9.90 -2.58 -13.72
CA ASN A 399 -9.46 -1.26 -14.15
C ASN A 399 -9.53 -1.10 -15.68
N ASP A 400 -9.72 0.12 -16.18
CA ASP A 400 -9.88 0.44 -17.61
C ASP A 400 -8.75 1.35 -18.10
N PHE A 401 -7.92 0.85 -19.02
CA PHE A 401 -6.73 1.50 -19.55
C PHE A 401 -6.93 1.92 -21.01
N THR A 402 -6.83 3.21 -21.31
CA THR A 402 -7.04 3.75 -22.67
C THR A 402 -5.90 4.70 -23.06
N ASP A 403 -5.27 4.49 -24.21
CA ASP A 403 -4.13 5.27 -24.72
C ASP A 403 -2.93 5.32 -23.75
N THR A 404 -2.83 4.37 -22.82
CA THR A 404 -1.75 4.22 -21.85
C THR A 404 -0.55 3.49 -22.46
N TRP A 405 0.67 3.92 -22.14
CA TRP A 405 1.87 3.26 -22.66
C TRP A 405 2.24 2.00 -21.91
N ALA A 406 2.04 1.98 -20.59
CA ALA A 406 2.15 0.80 -19.76
C ALA A 406 0.99 0.77 -18.76
N ASP A 407 0.22 -0.30 -18.78
CA ASP A 407 -1.03 -0.42 -18.02
C ASP A 407 -0.72 -0.81 -16.58
N ILE A 408 -0.08 -1.97 -16.40
CA ILE A 408 0.29 -2.52 -15.09
C ILE A 408 1.79 -2.81 -15.05
N LEU A 409 2.48 -2.20 -14.12
CA LEU A 409 3.89 -2.42 -13.84
C LEU A 409 4.09 -2.93 -12.43
N ILE A 410 4.96 -3.93 -12.29
CA ILE A 410 5.35 -4.52 -11.01
C ILE A 410 6.88 -4.52 -10.99
N PRO A 411 7.51 -3.36 -10.74
CA PRO A 411 8.96 -3.22 -10.77
C PRO A 411 9.61 -3.89 -9.56
N LYS A 412 10.86 -4.36 -9.72
CA LYS A 412 11.62 -5.01 -8.66
C LYS A 412 12.96 -4.31 -8.42
N SER A 413 13.15 -3.76 -7.22
CA SER A 413 14.41 -3.12 -6.81
C SER A 413 15.48 -4.12 -6.35
N GLU A 414 15.07 -5.21 -5.70
CA GLU A 414 15.98 -6.18 -5.05
C GLU A 414 15.44 -7.61 -5.14
N SER A 415 16.23 -8.61 -4.74
CA SER A 415 15.84 -10.01 -4.73
C SER A 415 15.10 -10.41 -3.44
N ASP A 416 13.84 -10.01 -3.31
CA ASP A 416 12.92 -10.49 -2.25
C ASP A 416 11.59 -10.98 -2.88
N ARG A 417 11.12 -12.17 -2.46
CA ARG A 417 9.91 -12.84 -2.94
C ARG A 417 8.63 -12.05 -2.61
N ARG A 418 8.64 -11.24 -1.55
CA ARG A 418 7.51 -10.39 -1.13
C ARG A 418 7.26 -9.24 -2.11
N LEU A 419 8.27 -8.87 -2.90
CA LEU A 419 8.14 -7.80 -3.88
C LEU A 419 7.18 -8.21 -5.00
N GLY A 420 6.20 -7.36 -5.25
CA GLY A 420 5.16 -7.55 -6.25
C GLY A 420 3.77 -7.61 -5.66
N ILE A 421 2.87 -8.32 -6.35
CA ILE A 421 1.43 -8.38 -6.02
C ILE A 421 0.96 -9.83 -5.80
N ALA A 422 -0.28 -10.02 -5.34
CA ALA A 422 -0.81 -11.36 -5.06
C ALA A 422 -0.63 -12.32 -6.24
N ALA A 423 -0.28 -13.57 -5.95
CA ALA A 423 -0.07 -14.59 -6.99
C ALA A 423 -1.33 -14.87 -7.82
N TRP A 424 -2.51 -14.60 -7.27
CA TRP A 424 -3.80 -14.81 -7.94
C TRP A 424 -4.44 -13.45 -8.23
N GLN A 425 -4.58 -13.12 -9.51
CA GLN A 425 -5.33 -11.96 -9.97
C GLN A 425 -6.69 -12.44 -10.48
N GLY A 426 -7.69 -12.37 -9.60
CA GLY A 426 -8.97 -13.05 -9.76
C GLY A 426 -8.90 -14.57 -9.49
N ASP A 427 -10.00 -15.26 -9.75
CA ASP A 427 -10.13 -16.71 -9.68
C ASP A 427 -11.04 -17.27 -10.80
N SER A 428 -11.44 -18.55 -10.68
CA SER A 428 -12.32 -19.21 -11.64
C SER A 428 -13.77 -18.73 -11.65
N THR A 429 -14.16 -17.87 -10.71
CA THR A 429 -15.54 -17.38 -10.53
C THR A 429 -15.59 -15.87 -10.82
N PHE A 430 -14.64 -15.13 -10.26
CA PHE A 430 -14.45 -13.69 -10.35
C PHE A 430 -13.08 -13.42 -10.96
N MET A 431 -13.06 -13.31 -12.30
CA MET A 431 -11.86 -13.04 -13.08
C MET A 431 -11.34 -11.62 -12.83
N ALA A 432 -10.10 -11.34 -13.23
CA ALA A 432 -9.46 -10.05 -12.97
C ALA A 432 -10.16 -8.87 -13.66
N GLY A 433 -10.64 -9.05 -14.89
CA GLY A 433 -11.56 -8.11 -15.55
C GLY A 433 -10.98 -6.74 -15.95
N ASN A 434 -9.66 -6.52 -15.90
CA ASN A 434 -9.08 -5.27 -16.38
C ASN A 434 -9.24 -5.15 -17.90
N LEU A 435 -9.48 -3.95 -18.43
CA LEU A 435 -9.53 -3.65 -19.86
C LEU A 435 -8.23 -2.96 -20.30
N PHE A 436 -7.35 -3.70 -20.96
CA PHE A 436 -6.02 -3.24 -21.37
C PHE A 436 -6.05 -2.36 -22.63
N HIS A 437 -5.05 -1.51 -22.78
CA HIS A 437 -4.74 -0.80 -24.01
C HIS A 437 -3.63 -1.52 -24.76
N HIS A 438 -3.97 -2.24 -25.83
CA HIS A 438 -2.98 -2.97 -26.62
C HIS A 438 -2.17 -2.05 -27.53
N HIS A 439 -1.00 -1.64 -27.04
CA HIS A 439 -0.07 -0.81 -27.80
C HIS A 439 0.80 -1.69 -28.73
N THR A 440 0.86 -1.35 -30.02
CA THR A 440 1.56 -2.19 -31.02
C THR A 440 3.07 -1.94 -31.14
N GLY A 441 3.63 -1.04 -30.31
CA GLY A 441 5.03 -0.60 -30.41
C GLY A 441 5.88 -0.73 -29.13
N VAL A 442 5.32 -1.20 -28.01
CA VAL A 442 6.03 -1.32 -26.73
C VAL A 442 5.85 -2.75 -26.20
N PRO A 443 6.93 -3.53 -26.00
CA PRO A 443 6.81 -4.86 -25.43
C PRO A 443 6.39 -4.79 -23.96
N TYR A 444 5.63 -5.80 -23.51
CA TYR A 444 5.23 -5.95 -22.10
C TYR A 444 4.41 -4.76 -21.57
N ASN A 445 3.63 -4.11 -22.44
CA ASN A 445 2.87 -2.91 -22.08
C ASN A 445 1.61 -3.20 -21.25
N ASP A 446 0.98 -4.37 -21.41
CA ASP A 446 -0.26 -4.69 -20.70
C ASP A 446 0.05 -5.11 -19.26
N ILE A 447 1.01 -6.05 -19.07
CA ILE A 447 1.49 -6.46 -17.74
C ILE A 447 3.01 -6.68 -17.78
N ASN A 448 3.76 -5.78 -17.15
CA ASN A 448 5.19 -5.97 -16.91
C ASN A 448 5.43 -6.43 -15.46
N ASN A 449 5.73 -7.72 -15.26
CA ASN A 449 5.99 -8.27 -13.95
C ASN A 449 7.46 -8.69 -13.77
N GLU A 450 8.22 -7.88 -13.03
CA GLU A 450 9.58 -8.21 -12.60
C GLU A 450 9.63 -8.91 -11.23
N GLY A 451 8.48 -8.98 -10.54
CA GLY A 451 8.28 -9.71 -9.31
C GLY A 451 8.14 -11.22 -9.50
N GLU A 452 7.60 -11.87 -8.47
CA GLU A 452 7.29 -13.30 -8.51
C GLU A 452 6.15 -13.64 -9.46
N HIS A 453 6.06 -14.92 -9.82
CA HIS A 453 5.06 -15.40 -10.77
C HIS A 453 3.62 -15.14 -10.32
N ILE A 454 2.78 -14.63 -11.22
CA ILE A 454 1.35 -14.43 -11.03
C ILE A 454 0.53 -15.24 -12.03
N THR A 455 -0.67 -15.63 -11.64
CA THR A 455 -1.70 -16.19 -12.51
C THR A 455 -2.84 -15.19 -12.65
N TYR A 456 -3.17 -14.87 -13.90
CA TYR A 456 -4.15 -13.87 -14.27
C TYR A 456 -5.37 -14.54 -14.92
N PHE A 457 -6.53 -14.47 -14.28
CA PHE A 457 -7.75 -15.13 -14.74
C PHE A 457 -8.53 -14.21 -15.69
N VAL A 458 -8.90 -14.73 -16.87
CA VAL A 458 -9.63 -13.99 -17.93
C VAL A 458 -10.85 -14.77 -18.40
N PRO A 459 -11.94 -14.09 -18.83
CA PRO A 459 -13.08 -14.75 -19.45
C PRO A 459 -12.74 -15.25 -20.88
N TYR A 460 -13.15 -16.48 -21.21
CA TYR A 460 -12.89 -17.10 -22.54
C TYR A 460 -13.95 -16.72 -23.60
N ASN A 461 -15.22 -16.62 -23.22
CA ASN A 461 -16.35 -16.34 -24.10
C ASN A 461 -16.81 -14.88 -23.95
N TYR A 462 -16.09 -13.98 -24.62
CA TYR A 462 -16.32 -12.54 -24.61
C TYR A 462 -17.12 -12.10 -25.85
N ASP A 463 -17.91 -11.02 -25.70
CA ASP A 463 -18.36 -10.23 -26.85
C ASP A 463 -17.11 -9.63 -27.53
N GLN A 464 -17.05 -9.57 -28.87
CA GLN A 464 -15.89 -8.99 -29.60
C GLN A 464 -15.55 -7.57 -29.11
N VAL A 465 -16.52 -6.85 -28.52
CA VAL A 465 -16.33 -5.53 -27.89
C VAL A 465 -15.39 -5.57 -26.67
N PHE A 466 -15.24 -6.70 -25.99
CA PHE A 466 -14.45 -6.85 -24.76
C PHE A 466 -13.13 -7.62 -24.93
N GLN A 467 -12.57 -7.67 -26.14
CA GLN A 467 -11.25 -8.27 -26.39
C GLN A 467 -10.13 -7.70 -25.50
N ARG A 468 -10.28 -6.45 -25.06
CA ARG A 468 -9.35 -5.76 -24.16
C ARG A 468 -9.19 -6.41 -22.79
N VAL A 469 -10.04 -7.38 -22.42
CA VAL A 469 -9.91 -8.10 -21.13
C VAL A 469 -8.73 -9.09 -21.10
N ILE A 470 -8.18 -9.42 -22.26
CA ILE A 470 -7.07 -10.37 -22.40
C ILE A 470 -5.79 -9.58 -22.65
N PRO A 471 -4.78 -9.64 -21.75
CA PRO A 471 -3.50 -9.02 -22.04
C PRO A 471 -2.84 -9.74 -23.23
N GLN A 472 -2.34 -8.97 -24.19
CA GLN A 472 -1.66 -9.41 -25.39
C GLN A 472 -0.14 -9.29 -25.26
N SER A 473 0.36 -8.32 -24.48
CA SER A 473 1.79 -8.15 -24.22
C SER A 473 2.10 -8.17 -22.72
N PHE A 474 2.69 -9.27 -22.26
CA PHE A 474 3.01 -9.47 -20.86
C PHE A 474 4.28 -10.29 -20.67
N THR A 475 4.90 -10.23 -19.50
CA THR A 475 6.11 -11.00 -19.17
C THR A 475 5.78 -12.49 -18.96
N ALA A 476 5.75 -13.28 -20.04
CA ALA A 476 5.35 -14.69 -20.03
C ALA A 476 6.12 -15.59 -19.04
N ASN A 477 7.34 -15.19 -18.64
CA ASN A 477 8.12 -15.92 -17.64
C ASN A 477 7.54 -15.82 -16.21
N THR A 478 6.80 -14.75 -15.92
CA THR A 478 6.30 -14.37 -14.59
C THR A 478 4.79 -14.12 -14.57
N VAL A 479 4.11 -14.34 -15.70
CA VAL A 479 2.66 -14.15 -15.82
C VAL A 479 2.08 -15.32 -16.60
N THR A 480 1.12 -16.02 -16.00
CA THR A 480 0.33 -17.06 -16.64
C THR A 480 -1.09 -16.60 -16.85
N ILE A 481 -1.58 -16.66 -18.08
CA ILE A 481 -2.97 -16.32 -18.41
C ILE A 481 -3.82 -17.58 -18.35
N THR A 482 -4.86 -17.57 -17.51
CA THR A 482 -5.81 -18.68 -17.38
C THR A 482 -7.19 -18.25 -17.85
N SER A 483 -7.67 -18.86 -18.94
CA SER A 483 -9.01 -18.60 -19.45
C SER A 483 -10.07 -19.42 -18.70
N VAL A 484 -11.14 -18.74 -18.32
CA VAL A 484 -12.32 -19.30 -17.64
C VAL A 484 -13.48 -19.34 -18.62
N LEU A 485 -14.03 -20.53 -18.87
CA LEU A 485 -15.21 -20.69 -19.70
C LEU A 485 -16.46 -20.33 -18.90
N LEU A 486 -17.22 -19.33 -19.37
CA LEU A 486 -18.50 -18.96 -18.76
C LEU A 486 -19.66 -19.55 -19.56
N ASN A 487 -20.82 -19.65 -18.90
CA ASN A 487 -22.05 -20.11 -19.54
C ASN A 487 -22.73 -19.01 -20.38
N PHE A 488 -22.35 -17.75 -20.18
CA PHE A 488 -22.92 -16.57 -20.84
C PHE A 488 -21.80 -15.62 -21.27
N PRO A 489 -22.01 -14.79 -22.32
CA PRO A 489 -21.03 -13.79 -22.73
C PRO A 489 -20.68 -12.87 -21.58
N TRP A 490 -19.38 -12.72 -21.31
CA TRP A 490 -18.91 -11.79 -20.29
C TRP A 490 -19.16 -10.33 -20.72
N SER A 491 -19.52 -9.49 -19.76
CA SER A 491 -19.56 -8.03 -19.93
C SER A 491 -18.92 -7.35 -18.73
N PHE A 492 -18.38 -6.15 -18.95
CA PHE A 492 -17.74 -5.39 -17.87
C PHE A 492 -18.72 -4.99 -16.76
N SER A 493 -19.99 -4.69 -17.07
CA SER A 493 -20.98 -4.32 -16.05
C SER A 493 -21.31 -5.45 -15.08
N GLU A 494 -21.40 -6.68 -15.58
CA GLU A 494 -21.74 -7.87 -14.79
C GLU A 494 -20.52 -8.48 -14.10
N GLY A 495 -19.38 -8.55 -14.81
CA GLY A 495 -18.16 -9.13 -14.27
C GLY A 495 -17.41 -8.22 -13.30
N CYS A 496 -17.64 -6.91 -13.40
CA CYS A 496 -16.98 -5.89 -12.61
C CYS A 496 -17.99 -4.89 -12.03
N PRO A 497 -18.97 -5.32 -11.21
CA PRO A 497 -20.03 -4.44 -10.69
C PRO A 497 -19.48 -3.30 -9.82
N CYS A 498 -20.11 -2.12 -9.86
CA CYS A 498 -19.66 -0.98 -9.04
C CYS A 498 -20.08 -1.19 -7.59
N LYS A 499 -19.18 -0.97 -6.64
CA LYS A 499 -19.44 -1.18 -5.21
C LYS A 499 -19.91 0.11 -4.51
N LEU A 500 -19.86 1.27 -5.19
CA LEU A 500 -20.25 2.57 -4.62
C LEU A 500 -21.72 2.67 -4.23
N SER A 501 -22.63 2.10 -5.02
CA SER A 501 -24.08 2.18 -4.79
C SER A 501 -24.53 1.47 -3.51
N ILE A 502 -23.69 0.58 -2.99
CA ILE A 502 -23.91 -0.19 -1.76
C ILE A 502 -22.83 0.13 -0.71
N GLY A 503 -22.13 1.26 -0.82
CA GLY A 503 -21.25 1.73 0.26
C GLY A 503 -19.94 0.94 0.41
N GLY A 504 -19.52 0.24 -0.64
CA GLY A 504 -18.24 -0.49 -0.66
C GLY A 504 -18.38 -1.97 -0.31
N GLY A 505 -19.54 -2.55 -0.60
CA GLY A 505 -19.77 -3.99 -0.50
C GLY A 505 -21.15 -4.39 0.03
N GLY A 506 -21.92 -3.46 0.59
CA GLY A 506 -23.23 -3.75 1.19
C GLY A 506 -23.61 -2.76 2.28
N ASN A 507 -24.87 -2.83 2.74
CA ASN A 507 -25.23 -2.23 4.02
C ASN A 507 -24.54 -2.98 5.20
N GLU A 508 -24.65 -2.45 6.42
CA GLU A 508 -24.00 -3.03 7.60
C GLU A 508 -24.31 -4.52 7.81
N GLU A 509 -25.57 -4.93 7.69
CA GLU A 509 -26.01 -6.33 7.87
C GLU A 509 -25.43 -7.25 6.77
N GLU A 510 -25.46 -6.80 5.52
CA GLU A 510 -24.87 -7.51 4.38
C GLU A 510 -23.36 -7.71 4.54
N LEU A 511 -22.64 -6.69 5.02
CA LEU A 511 -21.20 -6.77 5.25
C LEU A 511 -20.85 -7.69 6.42
N MET A 512 -21.63 -7.66 7.51
CA MET A 512 -21.46 -8.61 8.62
C MET A 512 -21.70 -10.06 8.15
N GLN A 513 -22.72 -10.28 7.32
CA GLN A 513 -22.98 -11.58 6.72
C GLN A 513 -21.84 -12.01 5.79
N GLN A 514 -21.36 -11.13 4.91
CA GLN A 514 -20.25 -11.41 4.00
C GLN A 514 -18.97 -11.75 4.79
N MET A 515 -18.67 -11.03 5.87
CA MET A 515 -17.54 -11.31 6.76
C MET A 515 -17.66 -12.72 7.37
N ALA A 516 -18.84 -13.09 7.88
CA ALA A 516 -19.08 -14.38 8.50
C ALA A 516 -18.98 -15.54 7.49
N GLU A 517 -19.65 -15.41 6.33
CA GLU A 517 -19.63 -16.42 5.26
C GLU A 517 -18.22 -16.62 4.70
N SER A 518 -17.50 -15.52 4.43
CA SER A 518 -16.12 -15.59 3.94
C SER A 518 -15.17 -16.20 4.97
N SER A 519 -15.39 -15.95 6.27
CA SER A 519 -14.59 -16.57 7.35
C SER A 519 -14.83 -18.07 7.43
N GLN A 520 -16.08 -18.52 7.31
CA GLN A 520 -16.40 -19.95 7.28
C GLN A 520 -15.77 -20.64 6.05
N GLN A 521 -15.90 -20.04 4.87
CA GLN A 521 -15.33 -20.56 3.63
C GLN A 521 -13.80 -20.60 3.67
N GLU A 522 -13.17 -19.58 4.29
CA GLU A 522 -11.74 -19.56 4.56
C GLU A 522 -11.32 -20.78 5.40
N GLU A 523 -11.99 -21.01 6.53
CA GLU A 523 -11.67 -22.11 7.45
C GLU A 523 -11.85 -23.48 6.77
N GLU A 524 -12.94 -23.67 6.03
CA GLU A 524 -13.22 -24.89 5.28
C GLU A 524 -12.12 -25.21 4.24
N ILE A 525 -11.72 -24.21 3.44
CA ILE A 525 -10.69 -24.39 2.41
C ILE A 525 -9.32 -24.60 3.06
N ARG A 526 -9.00 -23.89 4.15
CA ARG A 526 -7.76 -24.12 4.89
C ARG A 526 -7.70 -25.53 5.48
N GLY A 527 -8.80 -26.02 6.04
CA GLY A 527 -8.89 -27.40 6.53
C GLY A 527 -8.67 -28.43 5.42
N MET A 528 -9.27 -28.21 4.25
CA MET A 528 -9.04 -29.07 3.09
C MET A 528 -7.58 -29.02 2.61
N LEU A 529 -6.98 -27.84 2.49
CA LEU A 529 -5.58 -27.69 2.10
C LEU A 529 -4.64 -28.37 3.11
N ALA A 530 -4.91 -28.24 4.40
CA ALA A 530 -4.12 -28.87 5.45
C ALA A 530 -4.16 -30.41 5.38
N LEU A 531 -5.22 -31.02 4.84
CA LEU A 531 -5.34 -32.47 4.65
C LEU A 531 -4.71 -32.96 3.34
N MET A 532 -4.78 -32.14 2.28
CA MET A 532 -4.36 -32.54 0.94
C MET A 532 -2.87 -32.28 0.70
N VAL A 533 -2.36 -31.13 1.16
CA VAL A 533 -0.96 -30.75 0.97
C VAL A 533 -0.07 -31.74 1.72
N ASP A 534 0.89 -32.32 0.99
CA ASP A 534 1.85 -33.31 1.52
C ASP A 534 1.20 -34.49 2.25
N GLY A 535 -0.01 -34.91 1.85
CA GLY A 535 -0.72 -36.01 2.50
C GLY A 535 -1.20 -35.69 3.93
N GLY A 536 -1.22 -34.41 4.32
CA GLY A 536 -1.73 -33.95 5.61
C GLY A 536 -0.63 -33.63 6.65
N ASN A 537 0.63 -33.99 6.37
CA ASN A 537 1.73 -33.75 7.28
C ASN A 537 3.03 -33.43 6.54
N THR A 538 3.21 -32.15 6.20
CA THR A 538 4.44 -31.66 5.55
C THR A 538 5.71 -32.03 6.32
N ASN A 539 5.69 -31.97 7.66
CA ASN A 539 6.89 -32.24 8.45
C ASN A 539 7.29 -33.72 8.37
N GLU A 540 6.33 -34.63 8.51
CA GLU A 540 6.57 -36.08 8.41
C GLU A 540 7.06 -36.47 7.02
N LEU A 541 6.33 -36.08 5.96
CA LEU A 541 6.75 -36.39 4.59
C LEU A 541 8.11 -35.76 4.25
N SER A 542 8.37 -34.55 4.73
CA SER A 542 9.67 -33.89 4.61
C SER A 542 10.79 -34.67 5.30
N TRP A 543 10.53 -35.22 6.50
CA TRP A 543 11.47 -36.05 7.24
C TRP A 543 11.70 -37.39 6.53
N ASP A 544 10.66 -38.00 5.99
CA ASP A 544 10.76 -39.27 5.26
C ASP A 544 11.61 -39.11 4.00
N VAL A 545 11.40 -38.04 3.22
CA VAL A 545 12.27 -37.70 2.08
C VAL A 545 13.72 -37.52 2.55
N TYR A 546 13.95 -36.77 3.63
CA TYR A 546 15.30 -36.48 4.12
C TYR A 546 16.02 -37.73 4.61
N MET A 547 15.32 -38.63 5.31
CA MET A 547 15.87 -39.85 5.92
C MET A 547 15.93 -41.04 4.97
N SER A 548 15.27 -40.97 3.81
CA SER A 548 15.28 -42.02 2.79
C SER A 548 16.70 -42.40 2.34
N THR A 549 16.87 -43.64 1.87
CA THR A 549 18.13 -44.10 1.27
C THR A 549 17.87 -44.70 -0.12
N SER A 550 18.93 -45.02 -0.86
CA SER A 550 18.80 -45.44 -2.26
C SER A 550 17.92 -46.69 -2.49
N PRO A 551 17.86 -47.71 -1.59
CA PRO A 551 16.92 -48.82 -1.70
C PRO A 551 15.44 -48.42 -1.68
N GLU A 552 15.09 -47.32 -1.00
CA GLU A 552 13.71 -46.84 -0.87
C GLU A 552 13.28 -45.90 -2.01
N ALA A 553 14.15 -45.66 -3.01
CA ALA A 553 13.94 -44.64 -4.04
C ALA A 553 12.59 -44.76 -4.79
N MET A 554 12.20 -45.99 -5.17
CA MET A 554 10.93 -46.20 -5.88
C MET A 554 9.71 -46.09 -4.97
N GLU A 555 9.83 -46.48 -3.71
CA GLU A 555 8.75 -46.35 -2.74
C GLU A 555 8.48 -44.86 -2.46
N LEU A 556 9.55 -44.09 -2.25
CA LEU A 556 9.46 -42.65 -2.07
C LEU A 556 8.92 -41.95 -3.34
N TYR A 557 9.38 -42.35 -4.52
CA TYR A 557 8.87 -41.80 -5.77
C TYR A 557 7.37 -42.05 -5.94
N ASP A 558 6.91 -43.29 -5.71
CA ASP A 558 5.50 -43.65 -5.80
C ASP A 558 4.64 -42.86 -4.79
N GLU A 559 5.14 -42.68 -3.57
CA GLU A 559 4.48 -41.89 -2.53
C GLU A 559 4.32 -40.42 -2.95
N LEU A 560 5.39 -39.76 -3.38
CA LEU A 560 5.36 -38.37 -3.83
C LEU A 560 4.45 -38.19 -5.07
N MET A 561 4.49 -39.13 -6.01
CA MET A 561 3.62 -39.11 -7.19
C MET A 561 2.15 -39.36 -6.83
N ALA A 562 1.87 -40.20 -5.83
CA ALA A 562 0.50 -40.44 -5.36
C ALA A 562 -0.12 -39.20 -4.69
N ILE A 563 0.69 -38.36 -4.06
CA ILE A 563 0.26 -37.11 -3.42
C ILE A 563 0.14 -35.96 -4.44
N SER A 564 0.79 -36.05 -5.59
CA SER A 564 0.74 -35.01 -6.62
C SER A 564 -0.70 -34.76 -7.13
N PRO A 565 -1.14 -33.51 -7.37
CA PRO A 565 -0.36 -32.27 -7.48
C PRO A 565 -0.23 -31.47 -6.17
N TRP A 566 -0.29 -32.12 -5.01
CA TRP A 566 -0.41 -31.46 -3.71
C TRP A 566 0.91 -31.23 -2.96
N LEU A 567 2.06 -31.53 -3.57
CA LEU A 567 3.35 -31.39 -2.89
C LEU A 567 3.72 -29.91 -2.67
N SER A 568 4.14 -29.58 -1.44
CA SER A 568 4.61 -28.25 -1.04
C SER A 568 6.00 -27.93 -1.56
N ASP A 569 6.32 -26.63 -1.62
CA ASP A 569 7.69 -26.16 -1.94
C ASP A 569 8.72 -26.75 -0.95
N THR A 570 8.34 -27.02 0.30
CA THR A 570 9.24 -27.62 1.30
C THR A 570 9.61 -29.06 0.94
N VAL A 571 8.62 -29.91 0.66
CA VAL A 571 8.85 -31.32 0.31
C VAL A 571 9.57 -31.44 -1.03
N VAL A 572 9.17 -30.65 -2.02
CA VAL A 572 9.83 -30.64 -3.34
C VAL A 572 11.27 -30.13 -3.23
N SER A 573 11.55 -29.11 -2.41
CA SER A 573 12.93 -28.66 -2.14
C SER A 573 13.79 -29.80 -1.57
N ASN A 574 13.30 -30.53 -0.56
CA ASN A 574 14.03 -31.67 -0.01
C ASN A 574 14.24 -32.78 -1.04
N ALA A 575 13.23 -33.04 -1.88
CA ALA A 575 13.34 -34.00 -2.98
C ALA A 575 14.42 -33.58 -3.99
N ILE A 576 14.52 -32.29 -4.34
CA ILE A 576 15.55 -31.75 -5.22
C ILE A 576 16.96 -31.98 -4.65
N TYR A 577 17.15 -31.81 -3.33
CA TYR A 577 18.46 -32.01 -2.69
C TYR A 577 18.83 -33.48 -2.49
N LYS A 578 17.85 -34.40 -2.45
CA LYS A 578 18.07 -35.83 -2.22
C LYS A 578 18.53 -36.58 -3.48
N GLU A 579 19.63 -36.10 -4.09
CA GLU A 579 20.15 -36.62 -5.36
C GLU A 579 20.63 -38.08 -5.30
N ASP A 580 21.00 -38.57 -4.12
CA ASP A 580 21.44 -39.95 -3.86
C ASP A 580 20.29 -40.98 -3.90
N VAL A 581 19.04 -40.49 -3.87
CA VAL A 581 17.81 -41.30 -3.90
C VAL A 581 16.98 -40.93 -5.12
N LEU A 582 16.67 -39.64 -5.31
CA LEU A 582 15.81 -39.13 -6.37
C LEU A 582 16.62 -38.58 -7.55
N ILE A 583 16.76 -39.43 -8.55
CA ILE A 583 17.42 -39.13 -9.83
C ILE A 583 16.66 -38.06 -10.64
N ASN A 584 17.33 -37.49 -11.65
CA ASN A 584 16.79 -36.42 -12.49
C ASN A 584 15.45 -36.76 -13.14
N ALA A 585 15.26 -38.00 -13.62
CA ALA A 585 14.01 -38.43 -14.22
C ALA A 585 12.83 -38.43 -13.22
N MET A 586 13.08 -38.81 -11.96
CA MET A 586 12.08 -38.83 -10.88
C MET A 586 11.68 -37.42 -10.49
N ILE A 587 12.67 -36.54 -10.29
CA ILE A 587 12.41 -35.14 -9.94
C ILE A 587 11.71 -34.39 -11.05
N ARG A 588 12.06 -34.66 -12.32
CA ARG A 588 11.30 -34.14 -13.45
C ARG A 588 9.83 -34.59 -13.38
N ASP A 589 9.55 -35.88 -13.20
CA ASP A 589 8.16 -36.37 -13.15
C ASP A 589 7.38 -35.77 -11.97
N ILE A 590 8.01 -35.68 -10.79
CA ILE A 590 7.44 -35.05 -9.60
C ILE A 590 7.11 -33.58 -9.87
N MET A 591 8.05 -32.80 -10.39
CA MET A 591 7.82 -31.37 -10.66
C MET A 591 6.82 -31.14 -11.80
N VAL A 592 6.80 -31.99 -12.84
CA VAL A 592 5.79 -31.94 -13.91
C VAL A 592 4.39 -32.28 -13.37
N ALA A 593 4.28 -33.25 -12.46
CA ALA A 593 3.04 -33.59 -11.79
C ALA A 593 2.58 -32.52 -10.79
N ASN A 594 3.46 -31.59 -10.41
CA ASN A 594 3.19 -30.44 -9.54
C ASN A 594 3.50 -29.12 -10.28
N PRO A 595 2.67 -28.70 -11.26
CA PRO A 595 2.96 -27.54 -12.12
C PRO A 595 3.33 -26.24 -11.40
N GLN A 596 2.81 -26.04 -10.18
CA GLN A 596 3.16 -24.88 -9.34
C GLN A 596 4.66 -24.75 -9.07
N THR A 597 5.39 -25.87 -9.07
CA THR A 597 6.84 -25.88 -8.78
C THR A 597 7.65 -25.12 -9.83
N ALA A 598 7.20 -25.14 -11.09
CA ALA A 598 7.82 -24.41 -12.19
C ALA A 598 7.68 -22.88 -12.08
N LYS A 599 6.76 -22.42 -11.23
CA LYS A 599 6.47 -20.99 -10.97
C LYS A 599 7.23 -20.47 -9.74
N SER A 600 7.85 -21.35 -8.96
CA SER A 600 8.66 -20.99 -7.79
C SER A 600 10.10 -20.71 -8.20
N ALA A 601 10.51 -19.43 -8.16
CA ALA A 601 11.88 -19.04 -8.48
C ALA A 601 12.89 -19.78 -7.59
N LYS A 602 12.57 -19.93 -6.30
CA LYS A 602 13.37 -20.70 -5.33
C LYS A 602 13.62 -22.12 -5.83
N LEU A 603 12.58 -22.89 -6.14
CA LEU A 603 12.74 -24.29 -6.56
C LEU A 603 13.51 -24.41 -7.87
N MET A 604 13.31 -23.47 -8.80
CA MET A 604 14.06 -23.47 -10.06
C MET A 604 15.54 -23.17 -9.85
N ASP A 605 15.89 -22.28 -8.91
CA ASP A 605 17.27 -22.02 -8.53
C ASP A 605 17.91 -23.23 -7.82
N GLU A 606 17.20 -23.88 -6.89
CA GLU A 606 17.65 -25.11 -6.23
C GLU A 606 17.88 -26.24 -7.25
N LEU A 607 16.99 -26.39 -8.23
CA LEU A 607 17.12 -27.36 -9.32
C LEU A 607 18.38 -27.12 -10.18
N ASN A 608 18.73 -25.85 -10.40
CA ASN A 608 19.93 -25.47 -11.14
C ASN A 608 21.24 -25.68 -10.35
N GLN A 609 21.16 -25.79 -9.02
CA GLN A 609 22.29 -25.99 -8.13
C GLN A 609 22.62 -27.47 -7.84
N ARG A 610 21.85 -28.40 -8.41
CA ARG A 610 22.12 -29.84 -8.30
C ARG A 610 23.52 -30.19 -8.79
N TRP A 611 24.18 -31.10 -8.09
CA TRP A 611 25.49 -31.65 -8.46
C TRP A 611 25.41 -32.38 -9.79
N THR A 612 24.32 -33.12 -10.02
CA THR A 612 24.00 -33.74 -11.30
C THR A 612 22.97 -32.88 -12.03
N PRO A 613 23.38 -31.94 -12.90
CA PRO A 613 22.45 -31.01 -13.53
C PRO A 613 21.44 -31.74 -14.40
N LEU A 614 20.19 -31.27 -14.39
CA LEU A 614 19.17 -31.78 -15.30
C LEU A 614 19.53 -31.39 -16.75
N PRO A 615 19.36 -32.30 -17.72
CA PRO A 615 19.41 -31.95 -19.14
C PRO A 615 18.39 -30.86 -19.49
N ASP A 616 18.72 -30.00 -20.46
CA ASP A 616 17.90 -28.85 -20.85
C ASP A 616 16.47 -29.25 -21.25
N TYR A 617 16.28 -30.39 -21.91
CA TYR A 617 14.94 -30.87 -22.28
C TYR A 617 14.07 -31.22 -21.06
N MET A 618 14.65 -31.75 -19.98
CA MET A 618 13.89 -32.04 -18.75
C MET A 618 13.50 -30.74 -18.04
N LYS A 619 14.40 -29.76 -18.02
CA LYS A 619 14.08 -28.42 -17.52
C LYS A 619 12.96 -27.80 -18.34
N ALA A 620 12.99 -27.94 -19.66
CA ALA A 620 11.92 -27.46 -20.53
C ALA A 620 10.58 -28.16 -20.22
N GLN A 621 10.57 -29.47 -19.96
CA GLN A 621 9.38 -30.22 -19.53
C GLN A 621 8.81 -29.70 -18.21
N ILE A 622 9.66 -29.45 -17.20
CA ILE A 622 9.23 -28.84 -15.93
C ILE A 622 8.66 -27.44 -16.18
N LEU A 623 9.35 -26.62 -16.97
CA LEU A 623 8.95 -25.25 -17.28
C LEU A 623 7.65 -25.16 -18.08
N GLN A 624 7.23 -26.20 -18.81
CA GLN A 624 5.89 -26.24 -19.39
C GLN A 624 4.79 -26.12 -18.32
N GLY A 625 5.07 -26.56 -17.09
CA GLY A 625 4.20 -26.40 -15.92
C GLY A 625 3.78 -24.94 -15.66
N LYS A 626 4.58 -23.94 -16.08
CA LYS A 626 4.19 -22.53 -15.99
C LYS A 626 2.86 -22.26 -16.71
N ASN A 627 2.62 -22.90 -17.85
CA ASN A 627 1.41 -22.68 -18.66
C ASN A 627 0.17 -23.40 -18.13
N PHE A 628 0.28 -24.16 -17.04
CA PHE A 628 -0.81 -24.93 -16.47
C PHE A 628 -1.12 -24.47 -15.06
N ILE A 629 -2.39 -24.60 -14.67
CA ILE A 629 -2.85 -24.39 -13.30
C ILE A 629 -3.27 -25.74 -12.70
N SER A 630 -2.61 -26.13 -11.62
CA SER A 630 -2.90 -27.38 -10.92
C SER A 630 -4.21 -27.30 -10.13
N LEU A 631 -4.73 -28.45 -9.67
CA LEU A 631 -5.93 -28.47 -8.82
C LEU A 631 -5.70 -27.72 -7.50
N ARG A 632 -4.49 -27.87 -6.94
CA ARG A 632 -4.07 -27.15 -5.73
C ARG A 632 -4.12 -25.64 -5.92
N GLU A 633 -3.52 -25.15 -7.00
CA GLU A 633 -3.50 -23.71 -7.32
C GLU A 633 -4.91 -23.12 -7.50
N LYS A 634 -5.83 -23.88 -8.12
CA LYS A 634 -7.24 -23.46 -8.23
C LYS A 634 -7.89 -23.28 -6.86
N ILE A 635 -7.59 -24.16 -5.91
CA ILE A 635 -8.14 -24.08 -4.55
C ILE A 635 -7.49 -22.94 -3.76
N GLU A 636 -6.17 -22.74 -3.89
CA GLU A 636 -5.46 -21.61 -3.30
C GLU A 636 -5.98 -20.26 -3.84
N SER A 637 -6.34 -20.18 -5.12
CA SER A 637 -6.95 -18.97 -5.70
C SER A 637 -8.31 -18.65 -5.09
N LYS A 638 -9.12 -19.66 -4.77
CA LYS A 638 -10.41 -19.48 -4.05
C LYS A 638 -10.19 -19.02 -2.61
N LEU A 639 -9.22 -19.61 -1.91
CA LEU A 639 -8.84 -19.14 -0.57
C LEU A 639 -8.45 -17.67 -0.59
N ALA A 640 -7.62 -17.26 -1.56
CA ALA A 640 -7.23 -15.86 -1.72
C ALA A 640 -8.42 -14.94 -2.00
N ARG A 641 -9.43 -15.41 -2.75
CA ARG A 641 -10.68 -14.67 -2.97
C ARG A 641 -11.46 -14.45 -1.68
N HIS A 642 -11.73 -15.50 -0.91
CA HIS A 642 -12.48 -15.38 0.36
C HIS A 642 -11.76 -14.51 1.38
N LEU A 643 -10.43 -14.57 1.43
CA LEU A 643 -9.62 -13.68 2.27
C LEU A 643 -9.73 -12.21 1.84
N LEU A 644 -9.74 -11.94 0.53
CA LEU A 644 -9.99 -10.59 0.03
C LEU A 644 -11.41 -10.11 0.35
N ASP A 645 -12.43 -10.95 0.14
CA ASP A 645 -13.83 -10.63 0.46
C ASP A 645 -14.03 -10.30 1.94
N LYS A 646 -13.45 -11.11 2.83
CA LYS A 646 -13.42 -10.86 4.27
C LYS A 646 -12.73 -9.53 4.59
N ALA A 647 -11.54 -9.28 4.03
CA ALA A 647 -10.79 -8.04 4.29
C ALA A 647 -11.55 -6.79 3.80
N ILE A 648 -12.23 -6.87 2.65
CA ILE A 648 -13.11 -5.80 2.16
C ILE A 648 -14.26 -5.59 3.14
N ALA A 649 -14.96 -6.64 3.56
CA ALA A 649 -16.07 -6.53 4.50
C ALA A 649 -15.64 -5.89 5.82
N VAL A 650 -14.53 -6.36 6.41
CA VAL A 650 -13.96 -5.83 7.65
C VAL A 650 -13.58 -4.36 7.51
N SER A 651 -12.84 -3.98 6.45
CA SER A 651 -12.46 -2.58 6.24
C SER A 651 -13.66 -1.67 5.96
N SER A 652 -14.70 -2.18 5.31
CA SER A 652 -15.95 -1.45 5.06
C SER A 652 -16.75 -1.23 6.35
N LEU A 653 -16.86 -2.25 7.20
CA LEU A 653 -17.45 -2.11 8.53
C LEU A 653 -16.67 -1.11 9.39
N ALA A 654 -15.34 -1.15 9.36
CA ALA A 654 -14.51 -0.19 10.10
C ALA A 654 -14.76 1.28 9.68
N ARG A 655 -15.00 1.52 8.39
CA ARG A 655 -15.38 2.85 7.89
C ARG A 655 -16.78 3.27 8.37
N ILE A 656 -17.72 2.33 8.47
CA ILE A 656 -19.08 2.59 8.98
C ILE A 656 -19.03 2.92 10.48
N PHE A 657 -18.31 2.10 11.25
CA PHE A 657 -18.20 2.22 12.71
C PHE A 657 -17.23 3.29 13.20
N GLN A 658 -16.66 4.12 12.31
CA GLN A 658 -15.61 5.09 12.67
C GLN A 658 -15.91 6.06 13.83
N ASN A 659 -17.20 6.27 14.17
CA ASN A 659 -17.63 7.12 15.28
C ASN A 659 -18.22 6.31 16.47
N ASP A 660 -18.15 4.99 16.42
CA ASP A 660 -18.64 4.07 17.44
C ASP A 660 -17.54 3.09 17.87
N ASN A 661 -16.90 3.43 18.98
CA ASN A 661 -15.79 2.66 19.52
C ASN A 661 -16.22 1.24 19.93
N ASP A 662 -17.45 1.04 20.43
CA ASP A 662 -17.91 -0.28 20.88
C ASP A 662 -18.04 -1.23 19.67
N SER A 663 -18.61 -0.73 18.58
CA SER A 663 -18.73 -1.48 17.32
C SER A 663 -17.38 -1.78 16.68
N LEU A 664 -16.40 -0.87 16.77
CA LEU A 664 -15.02 -1.11 16.33
C LEU A 664 -14.31 -2.17 17.19
N ILE A 665 -14.44 -2.10 18.52
CA ILE A 665 -13.89 -3.12 19.43
C ILE A 665 -14.43 -4.49 19.05
N TRP A 666 -15.75 -4.61 18.93
CA TRP A 666 -16.40 -5.86 18.53
C TRP A 666 -15.87 -6.38 17.19
N LEU A 667 -15.75 -5.52 16.18
CA LEU A 667 -15.26 -5.89 14.86
C LEU A 667 -13.85 -6.48 14.92
N TRP A 668 -12.93 -5.82 15.63
CA TRP A 668 -11.54 -6.24 15.72
C TRP A 668 -11.36 -7.51 16.54
N GLU A 669 -12.13 -7.67 17.63
CA GLU A 669 -12.16 -8.90 18.42
C GLU A 669 -12.71 -10.09 17.63
N ASN A 670 -13.74 -9.87 16.80
CA ASN A 670 -14.38 -10.92 16.02
C ASN A 670 -13.58 -11.33 14.77
N ASP A 671 -12.95 -10.38 14.06
CA ASP A 671 -12.06 -10.70 12.94
C ASP A 671 -10.78 -11.41 13.41
N ASN A 672 -10.21 -10.97 14.54
CA ASN A 672 -9.08 -11.60 15.23
C ASN A 672 -7.81 -11.81 14.38
N SER A 673 -7.69 -11.17 13.21
CA SER A 673 -6.47 -11.18 12.41
C SER A 673 -5.34 -10.41 13.09
N LEU A 674 -4.10 -10.63 12.66
CA LEU A 674 -2.95 -9.90 13.19
C LEU A 674 -3.09 -8.38 13.03
N ALA A 675 -3.60 -7.93 11.88
CA ALA A 675 -3.88 -6.52 11.61
C ALA A 675 -4.98 -5.97 12.54
N SER A 676 -6.05 -6.72 12.76
CA SER A 676 -7.14 -6.33 13.67
C SER A 676 -6.67 -6.22 15.12
N LYS A 677 -5.75 -7.07 15.57
CA LYS A 677 -5.15 -6.95 16.91
C LYS A 677 -4.29 -5.69 17.06
N TYR A 678 -3.55 -5.31 16.02
CA TYR A 678 -2.83 -4.04 16.03
C TYR A 678 -3.80 -2.86 16.05
N ASN A 679 -4.84 -2.86 15.21
CA ASN A 679 -5.87 -1.81 15.20
C ASN A 679 -6.55 -1.68 16.58
N LEU A 680 -6.88 -2.81 17.22
CA LEU A 680 -7.47 -2.83 18.56
C LEU A 680 -6.54 -2.25 19.62
N ALA A 681 -5.24 -2.61 19.59
CA ALA A 681 -4.26 -2.07 20.52
C ALA A 681 -4.12 -0.54 20.37
N PHE A 682 -3.94 -0.04 19.14
CA PHE A 682 -3.83 1.39 18.88
C PHE A 682 -5.12 2.16 19.19
N MET A 683 -6.30 1.56 18.99
CA MET A 683 -7.57 2.16 19.41
C MET A 683 -7.66 2.30 20.93
N TYR A 684 -7.25 1.28 21.70
CA TYR A 684 -7.17 1.42 23.17
C TYR A 684 -6.21 2.54 23.58
N LEU A 685 -5.10 2.73 22.88
CA LEU A 685 -4.21 3.85 23.13
C LEU A 685 -4.89 5.21 22.90
N GLU A 686 -5.66 5.36 21.82
CA GLU A 686 -6.44 6.58 21.53
C GLU A 686 -7.51 6.87 22.58
N MET A 687 -8.11 5.82 23.15
CA MET A 687 -9.07 5.92 24.26
C MET A 687 -8.41 6.25 25.61
N GLY A 688 -7.09 6.42 25.67
CA GLY A 688 -6.33 6.62 26.91
C GLY A 688 -6.16 5.35 27.74
N GLN A 689 -6.44 4.18 27.15
CA GLN A 689 -6.44 2.87 27.77
C GLN A 689 -5.19 2.05 27.40
N SER A 690 -4.01 2.67 27.54
CA SER A 690 -2.74 2.09 27.08
C SER A 690 -2.45 0.69 27.64
N VAL A 691 -2.82 0.43 28.90
CA VAL A 691 -2.67 -0.88 29.57
C VAL A 691 -3.45 -1.99 28.87
N GLN A 692 -4.67 -1.70 28.39
CA GLN A 692 -5.49 -2.68 27.67
C GLN A 692 -4.88 -3.00 26.31
N GLY A 693 -4.40 -1.99 25.58
CA GLY A 693 -3.69 -2.24 24.31
C GLY A 693 -2.38 -3.00 24.49
N THR A 694 -1.59 -2.74 25.54
CA THR A 694 -0.41 -3.56 25.88
C THR A 694 -0.78 -5.01 26.14
N ALA A 695 -1.91 -5.26 26.83
CA ALA A 695 -2.39 -6.62 27.07
C ALA A 695 -2.80 -7.34 25.78
N VAL A 696 -3.45 -6.63 24.83
CA VAL A 696 -3.76 -7.17 23.50
C VAL A 696 -2.47 -7.60 22.79
N LEU A 697 -1.46 -6.73 22.72
CA LEU A 697 -0.19 -7.03 22.06
C LEU A 697 0.52 -8.24 22.69
N ASN A 698 0.65 -8.27 24.02
CA ASN A 698 1.33 -9.35 24.74
C ASN A 698 0.67 -10.73 24.57
N ASN A 699 -0.62 -10.77 24.23
CA ASN A 699 -1.35 -12.01 23.97
C ASN A 699 -1.25 -12.50 22.51
N ILE A 700 -0.66 -11.73 21.59
CA ILE A 700 -0.55 -12.12 20.18
C ILE A 700 0.21 -13.45 20.03
N PRO A 701 1.41 -13.66 20.61
CA PRO A 701 2.19 -14.87 20.37
C PRO A 701 1.54 -16.15 20.90
N SER A 702 0.61 -16.06 21.86
CA SER A 702 -0.14 -17.22 22.36
C SER A 702 -1.40 -17.54 21.56
N GLN A 703 -1.84 -16.61 20.71
CA GLN A 703 -3.09 -16.72 19.95
C GLN A 703 -2.88 -16.84 18.43
N ILE A 704 -1.76 -16.34 17.89
CA ILE A 704 -1.43 -16.38 16.47
C ILE A 704 -0.03 -16.97 16.32
N ASN A 705 0.10 -17.97 15.46
CA ASN A 705 1.41 -18.50 15.10
C ASN A 705 2.10 -17.53 14.12
N LEU A 706 3.10 -16.80 14.60
CA LEU A 706 3.84 -15.82 13.81
C LEU A 706 4.99 -16.49 13.06
N SER A 707 5.14 -16.17 11.77
CA SER A 707 6.38 -16.47 11.04
C SER A 707 7.56 -15.66 11.61
N ASN A 708 8.80 -16.08 11.32
CA ASN A 708 10.01 -15.37 11.78
C ASN A 708 9.99 -13.87 11.43
N LEU A 709 9.49 -13.53 10.23
CA LEU A 709 9.35 -12.15 9.79
C LEU A 709 8.26 -11.42 10.59
N GLN A 710 7.07 -12.00 10.72
CA GLN A 710 5.98 -11.41 11.51
C GLN A 710 6.37 -11.24 12.98
N GLN A 711 7.22 -12.13 13.52
CA GLN A 711 7.76 -12.01 14.86
C GLN A 711 8.67 -10.78 15.01
N SER A 712 9.47 -10.47 13.99
CA SER A 712 10.29 -9.25 13.94
C SER A 712 9.43 -7.99 13.79
N GLU A 713 8.46 -7.99 12.87
CA GLU A 713 7.50 -6.88 12.69
C GLU A 713 6.69 -6.61 13.96
N TYR A 714 6.24 -7.67 14.64
CA TYR A 714 5.53 -7.59 15.91
C TYR A 714 6.38 -6.93 17.01
N GLN A 715 7.66 -7.30 17.13
CA GLN A 715 8.57 -6.68 18.10
C GLN A 715 8.72 -5.17 17.85
N GLN A 716 8.83 -4.76 16.59
CA GLN A 716 8.90 -3.33 16.24
C GLN A 716 7.61 -2.59 16.55
N ILE A 717 6.44 -3.20 16.32
CA ILE A 717 5.16 -2.64 16.73
C ILE A 717 5.07 -2.47 18.26
N GLN A 718 5.58 -3.44 19.05
CA GLN A 718 5.60 -3.29 20.51
C GLN A 718 6.46 -2.08 20.93
N ILE A 719 7.66 -1.93 20.36
CA ILE A 719 8.54 -0.80 20.69
C ILE A 719 7.87 0.53 20.33
N LEU A 720 7.29 0.64 19.13
CA LEU A 720 6.56 1.84 18.71
C LEU A 720 5.39 2.14 19.65
N TYR A 721 4.61 1.11 20.01
CA TYR A 721 3.48 1.24 20.91
C TYR A 721 3.92 1.74 22.29
N ASP A 722 5.01 1.20 22.84
CA ASP A 722 5.56 1.62 24.13
C ASP A 722 6.01 3.09 24.13
N ILE A 723 6.61 3.57 23.03
CA ILE A 723 6.95 4.99 22.85
C ILE A 723 5.67 5.84 22.93
N LEU A 724 4.64 5.49 22.16
CA LEU A 724 3.40 6.28 22.16
C LEU A 724 2.64 6.18 23.50
N ALA A 725 2.65 5.03 24.14
CA ALA A 725 2.03 4.80 25.45
C ALA A 725 2.71 5.60 26.56
N SER A 726 4.05 5.67 26.57
CA SER A 726 4.81 6.47 27.54
C SER A 726 4.51 7.97 27.39
N LEU A 727 4.44 8.48 26.16
CA LEU A 727 4.04 9.88 25.90
C LEU A 727 2.61 10.13 26.37
N ALA A 728 1.68 9.23 26.06
CA ALA A 728 0.28 9.35 26.45
C ALA A 728 0.11 9.36 27.99
N GLN A 729 0.89 8.57 28.73
CA GLN A 729 0.89 8.58 30.20
C GLN A 729 1.31 9.93 30.81
N GLU A 730 2.14 10.70 30.09
CA GLU A 730 2.54 12.06 30.47
C GLU A 730 1.55 13.13 30.00
N GLY A 731 0.44 12.74 29.37
CA GLY A 731 -0.50 13.67 28.73
C GLY A 731 0.08 14.35 27.48
N LYS A 732 1.10 13.75 26.86
CA LYS A 732 1.82 14.25 25.70
C LYS A 732 1.47 13.46 24.44
N GLY A 733 1.55 14.12 23.29
CA GLY A 733 1.46 13.46 21.99
C GLY A 733 2.84 13.22 21.37
N ILE A 734 2.88 12.55 20.21
CA ILE A 734 4.11 12.33 19.44
C ILE A 734 4.85 13.65 19.11
N GLN A 735 4.11 14.76 19.00
CA GLN A 735 4.66 16.09 18.77
C GLN A 735 5.52 16.62 19.93
N ASN A 736 5.51 15.95 21.08
CA ASN A 736 6.36 16.25 22.23
C ASN A 736 7.56 15.29 22.36
N ALA A 737 7.82 14.46 21.35
CA ALA A 737 8.92 13.51 21.36
C ALA A 737 10.28 14.22 21.58
N GLU A 738 10.98 13.81 22.64
CA GLU A 738 12.34 14.21 22.96
C GLU A 738 13.40 13.39 22.21
N SER A 739 14.68 13.77 22.35
CA SER A 739 15.80 13.17 21.61
C SER A 739 15.91 11.65 21.75
N GLN A 740 15.55 11.09 22.92
CA GLN A 740 15.55 9.62 23.13
C GLN A 740 14.49 8.92 22.25
N HIS A 741 13.28 9.48 22.18
CA HIS A 741 12.20 8.93 21.37
C HIS A 741 12.54 9.06 19.89
N ILE A 742 13.10 10.20 19.48
CA ILE A 742 13.57 10.41 18.10
C ILE A 742 14.63 9.37 17.71
N SER A 743 15.59 9.08 18.60
CA SER A 743 16.60 8.03 18.35
C SER A 743 15.96 6.66 18.16
N MET A 744 15.02 6.27 19.02
CA MET A 744 14.33 4.98 18.90
C MET A 744 13.50 4.90 17.61
N LEU A 745 12.84 5.99 17.20
CA LEU A 745 12.10 6.05 15.94
C LEU A 745 13.02 5.93 14.73
N LEU A 746 14.21 6.52 14.77
CA LEU A 746 15.23 6.37 13.72
C LEU A 746 15.72 4.91 13.62
N ASP A 747 15.89 4.24 14.75
CA ASP A 747 16.28 2.82 14.77
C ASP A 747 15.19 1.96 14.10
N ILE A 748 13.92 2.16 14.45
CA ILE A 748 12.76 1.45 13.84
C ILE A 748 12.68 1.72 12.33
N GLU A 749 12.85 2.97 11.91
CA GLU A 749 12.78 3.37 10.49
C GLU A 749 13.91 2.73 9.67
N SER A 750 15.12 2.66 10.23
CA SER A 750 16.30 2.11 9.57
C SER A 750 16.20 0.62 9.25
N GLU A 751 15.41 -0.13 10.01
CA GLU A 751 15.14 -1.54 9.73
C GLU A 751 14.22 -1.75 8.53
N SER A 752 13.50 -0.69 8.09
CA SER A 752 12.67 -0.67 6.87
C SER A 752 11.69 -1.85 6.74
N THR A 753 11.22 -2.37 7.87
CA THR A 753 10.42 -3.60 7.93
C THR A 753 9.03 -3.33 8.52
N GLY A 754 8.00 -3.69 7.74
CA GLY A 754 6.60 -3.67 8.17
C GLY A 754 5.99 -2.28 8.45
N PRO A 755 4.78 -2.25 9.04
CA PRO A 755 4.05 -1.01 9.31
C PRO A 755 4.72 -0.11 10.36
N ALA A 756 5.49 -0.68 11.31
CA ALA A 756 6.17 0.09 12.35
C ALA A 756 7.18 1.09 11.77
N ALA A 757 7.96 0.68 10.76
CA ALA A 757 8.91 1.56 10.08
C ALA A 757 8.20 2.74 9.38
N VAL A 758 7.07 2.49 8.74
CA VAL A 758 6.25 3.54 8.09
C VAL A 758 5.71 4.53 9.13
N TYR A 759 5.17 4.03 10.24
CA TYR A 759 4.68 4.89 11.32
C TYR A 759 5.79 5.70 11.97
N ALA A 760 6.96 5.10 12.19
CA ALA A 760 8.13 5.79 12.72
C ALA A 760 8.63 6.89 11.77
N ARG A 761 8.74 6.59 10.47
CA ARG A 761 9.05 7.57 9.41
C ARG A 761 8.07 8.74 9.43
N ASN A 762 6.77 8.45 9.50
CA ASN A 762 5.73 9.47 9.50
C ASN A 762 5.78 10.36 10.75
N ALA A 763 6.06 9.78 11.93
CA ALA A 763 6.30 10.54 13.15
C ALA A 763 7.53 11.45 13.01
N LEU A 764 8.65 10.93 12.47
CA LEU A 764 9.87 11.70 12.24
C LEU A 764 9.67 12.85 11.24
N LEU A 765 8.88 12.63 10.18
CA LEU A 765 8.51 13.67 9.22
C LEU A 765 7.67 14.78 9.88
N ALA A 766 6.69 14.41 10.70
CA ALA A 766 5.88 15.37 11.44
C ALA A 766 6.70 16.19 12.46
N LEU A 767 7.74 15.59 13.02
CA LEU A 767 8.72 16.22 13.91
C LEU A 767 9.80 17.02 13.17
N GLN A 768 9.82 16.99 11.83
CA GLN A 768 10.87 17.57 11.00
C GLN A 768 12.28 17.03 11.32
N ALA A 769 12.35 15.81 11.84
CA ALA A 769 13.59 15.12 12.20
C ALA A 769 14.16 14.27 11.05
N LEU A 770 13.38 14.05 9.99
CA LEU A 770 13.73 13.27 8.81
C LEU A 770 13.22 14.00 7.55
N THR A 771 13.91 13.80 6.44
CA THR A 771 13.40 14.12 5.10
C THR A 771 13.23 12.83 4.32
N TYR A 772 12.08 12.66 3.66
CA TYR A 772 11.79 11.48 2.87
C TYR A 772 11.30 11.93 1.49
N ASN A 773 11.90 11.35 0.45
CA ASN A 773 11.42 11.45 -0.91
C ASN A 773 10.89 10.07 -1.29
N GLU A 774 9.60 10.00 -1.56
CA GLU A 774 8.91 8.80 -1.97
C GLU A 774 9.52 8.24 -3.27
N PRO A 775 9.99 6.98 -3.27
CA PRO A 775 10.68 6.41 -4.40
C PRO A 775 9.70 6.08 -5.52
N ILE A 776 10.09 6.34 -6.76
CA ILE A 776 9.37 5.91 -7.96
C ILE A 776 10.28 4.95 -8.71
N LEU A 777 9.92 3.66 -8.72
CA LEU A 777 10.70 2.65 -9.44
C LEU A 777 10.31 2.61 -10.92
N LEU A 778 11.33 2.57 -11.79
CA LEU A 778 11.16 2.42 -13.22
C LEU A 778 11.49 0.97 -13.63
N PRO A 779 10.75 0.37 -14.58
CA PRO A 779 11.03 -0.99 -15.05
C PRO A 779 12.33 -1.08 -15.86
N ASP A 780 13.02 -2.21 -15.75
CA ASP A 780 14.20 -2.58 -16.55
C ASP A 780 13.80 -3.51 -17.70
N LEU A 781 13.40 -2.90 -18.82
CA LEU A 781 12.93 -3.61 -20.03
C LEU A 781 13.97 -4.55 -20.67
N LEU A 782 15.26 -4.47 -20.30
CA LEU A 782 16.32 -5.32 -20.87
C LEU A 782 16.38 -6.71 -20.22
N LYS A 783 16.04 -6.83 -18.93
CA LYS A 783 16.06 -8.10 -18.20
C LYS A 783 15.00 -9.09 -18.71
N SER A 784 13.80 -8.60 -19.03
CA SER A 784 12.68 -9.44 -19.48
C SER A 784 12.94 -10.13 -20.83
N ARG A 785 13.74 -9.52 -21.72
CA ARG A 785 14.11 -10.09 -23.04
C ARG A 785 15.18 -11.18 -22.97
N ALA A 786 16.10 -11.11 -22.01
CA ALA A 786 17.21 -12.07 -21.89
C ALA A 786 16.75 -13.46 -21.40
N MET A 787 15.73 -13.50 -20.53
CA MET A 787 15.14 -14.74 -20.00
C MET A 787 14.35 -15.52 -21.06
N GLU A 788 13.56 -14.84 -21.90
CA GLU A 788 12.81 -15.44 -23.02
C GLU A 788 13.74 -16.15 -24.02
N THR A 789 14.86 -15.50 -24.34
CA THR A 789 15.83 -16.00 -25.32
C THR A 789 16.51 -17.28 -24.81
N THR A 790 16.83 -17.36 -23.51
CA THR A 790 17.47 -18.54 -22.89
C THR A 790 16.53 -19.76 -22.91
N TYR A 791 15.23 -19.55 -22.69
CA TYR A 791 14.21 -20.62 -22.72
C TYR A 791 14.04 -21.24 -24.11
N GLN A 792 14.00 -20.41 -25.16
CA GLN A 792 13.89 -20.89 -26.55
C GLN A 792 15.16 -21.63 -27.01
N THR A 793 16.35 -21.17 -26.57
CA THR A 793 17.63 -21.79 -26.95
C THR A 793 17.79 -23.20 -26.33
N MET A 794 17.18 -23.48 -25.18
CA MET A 794 17.18 -24.80 -24.53
C MET A 794 16.36 -25.87 -25.29
N LEU A 795 15.47 -25.46 -26.21
CA LEU A 795 14.66 -26.37 -27.02
C LEU A 795 15.37 -26.88 -28.29
N GLU A 796 16.51 -26.28 -28.68
CA GLU A 796 17.12 -26.50 -30.00
C GLU A 796 18.26 -27.54 -30.04
N ASN A 797 18.80 -27.97 -28.89
CA ASN A 797 19.91 -28.94 -28.84
C ASN A 797 19.43 -30.34 -28.44
N LEU A 798 18.91 -31.10 -29.41
CA LEU A 798 18.57 -32.51 -29.22
C LEU A 798 19.83 -33.40 -29.35
N PRO A 799 20.02 -34.41 -28.47
CA PRO A 799 21.06 -35.42 -28.64
C PRO A 799 20.87 -36.22 -29.94
N THR A 800 21.92 -36.90 -30.41
CA THR A 800 21.81 -37.88 -31.51
C THR A 800 20.85 -39.03 -31.15
N LYS A 801 20.10 -39.55 -32.14
CA LYS A 801 19.16 -40.67 -31.97
C LYS A 801 19.83 -41.84 -31.22
N SER A 802 19.28 -42.20 -30.07
CA SER A 802 19.75 -43.31 -29.24
C SER A 802 18.64 -43.82 -28.33
N LEU A 803 18.68 -45.10 -28.01
CA LEU A 803 17.95 -45.75 -26.92
C LEU A 803 18.98 -46.19 -25.87
N ASN A 804 18.88 -45.68 -24.65
CA ASN A 804 19.75 -46.07 -23.53
C ASN A 804 18.93 -46.61 -22.37
N VAL A 805 19.53 -47.49 -21.59
CA VAL A 805 18.87 -48.17 -20.46
C VAL A 805 19.81 -48.20 -19.26
N TYR A 806 19.36 -47.76 -18.09
CA TYR A 806 20.16 -47.70 -16.86
C TYR A 806 19.27 -47.69 -15.60
N PRO A 807 19.75 -48.12 -14.41
CA PRO A 807 21.06 -48.73 -14.17
C PRO A 807 21.18 -50.13 -14.80
N LEU A 808 22.41 -50.58 -15.04
CA LEU A 808 22.71 -51.93 -15.54
C LEU A 808 23.71 -52.60 -14.58
N PRO A 809 23.35 -53.66 -13.83
CA PRO A 809 22.02 -54.28 -13.74
C PRO A 809 20.98 -53.40 -13.03
N ALA A 810 19.70 -53.64 -13.31
CA ALA A 810 18.57 -52.98 -12.65
C ALA A 810 17.87 -53.92 -11.65
N ARG A 811 17.17 -53.35 -10.68
CA ARG A 811 16.49 -54.09 -9.61
C ARG A 811 15.03 -53.65 -9.49
N ASP A 812 14.78 -52.58 -8.73
CA ASP A 812 13.42 -52.10 -8.45
C ASP A 812 12.85 -51.26 -9.60
N PHE A 813 13.73 -50.63 -10.38
CA PHE A 813 13.35 -49.85 -11.55
C PHE A 813 14.42 -49.82 -12.63
N LEU A 814 13.98 -49.38 -13.81
CA LEU A 814 14.78 -49.17 -15.00
C LEU A 814 14.42 -47.83 -15.62
N ILE A 815 15.42 -47.04 -16.00
CA ILE A 815 15.24 -45.81 -16.78
C ILE A 815 15.52 -46.12 -18.24
N VAL A 816 14.58 -45.76 -19.09
CA VAL A 816 14.73 -45.86 -20.55
C VAL A 816 14.76 -44.47 -21.14
N GLU A 817 15.93 -44.08 -21.63
CA GLU A 817 16.13 -42.88 -22.40
C GLU A 817 15.91 -43.16 -23.88
N TYR A 818 15.08 -42.36 -24.55
CA TYR A 818 14.89 -42.42 -25.98
C TYR A 818 15.04 -41.06 -26.63
N VAL A 819 15.49 -41.09 -27.88
CA VAL A 819 15.53 -39.93 -28.79
C VAL A 819 14.84 -40.31 -30.11
N MET A 820 13.79 -39.57 -30.46
CA MET A 820 12.95 -39.70 -31.64
C MET A 820 12.86 -38.38 -32.43
N ASP A 821 12.36 -38.42 -33.66
CA ASP A 821 12.05 -37.21 -34.40
C ASP A 821 10.84 -36.49 -33.76
N ALA A 822 10.83 -35.14 -33.75
CA ALA A 822 9.85 -34.33 -33.02
C ALA A 822 8.37 -34.62 -33.35
N GLU A 823 8.08 -35.15 -34.53
CA GLU A 823 6.72 -35.50 -34.99
C GLU A 823 6.36 -36.99 -34.82
N ALA A 824 7.28 -37.83 -34.33
CA ALA A 824 7.07 -39.27 -34.22
C ALA A 824 6.36 -39.66 -32.91
N LYS A 825 5.33 -40.52 -33.02
CA LYS A 825 4.81 -41.31 -31.91
C LYS A 825 5.49 -42.68 -31.93
N GLY A 826 6.11 -43.05 -30.82
CA GLY A 826 6.80 -44.32 -30.66
C GLY A 826 6.13 -45.22 -29.62
N ARG A 827 6.56 -46.46 -29.56
CA ARG A 827 6.17 -47.44 -28.54
C ARG A 827 7.41 -48.13 -28.01
N LEU A 828 7.57 -48.16 -26.69
CA LEU A 828 8.56 -48.99 -26.03
C LEU A 828 7.94 -50.37 -25.75
N GLU A 829 8.67 -51.42 -26.13
CA GLU A 829 8.31 -52.81 -25.87
C GLU A 829 9.44 -53.49 -25.10
N PHE A 830 9.08 -54.20 -24.02
CA PHE A 830 10.01 -54.94 -23.18
C PHE A 830 9.69 -56.42 -23.29
N THR A 831 10.67 -57.22 -23.72
CA THR A 831 10.51 -58.67 -23.85
C THR A 831 11.47 -59.42 -22.93
N ASP A 832 11.04 -60.55 -22.40
CA ASP A 832 11.90 -61.47 -21.66
C ASP A 832 12.84 -62.27 -22.58
N ASP A 833 13.64 -63.15 -21.99
CA ASP A 833 14.60 -64.04 -22.67
C ASP A 833 13.93 -65.04 -23.64
N THR A 834 12.63 -65.27 -23.50
CA THR A 834 11.82 -66.10 -24.41
C THR A 834 11.17 -65.29 -25.54
N GLY A 835 11.34 -63.97 -25.55
CA GLY A 835 10.72 -63.06 -26.51
C GLY A 835 9.26 -62.75 -26.20
N ARG A 836 8.75 -63.13 -25.02
CA ARG A 836 7.39 -62.79 -24.59
C ARG A 836 7.37 -61.33 -24.15
N LEU A 837 6.34 -60.60 -24.58
CA LEU A 837 6.11 -59.22 -24.15
C LEU A 837 5.76 -59.17 -22.66
N VAL A 838 6.56 -58.43 -21.90
CA VAL A 838 6.46 -58.26 -20.44
C VAL A 838 5.78 -56.93 -20.12
N HIS A 839 6.15 -55.87 -20.85
CA HIS A 839 5.59 -54.53 -20.66
C HIS A 839 5.59 -53.76 -21.98
N THR A 840 4.68 -52.82 -22.16
CA THR A 840 4.68 -51.90 -23.28
C THR A 840 4.06 -50.57 -22.90
N MET A 841 4.60 -49.49 -23.47
CA MET A 841 4.08 -48.15 -23.27
C MET A 841 4.24 -47.32 -24.54
N GLU A 842 3.26 -46.45 -24.81
CA GLU A 842 3.35 -45.46 -25.87
C GLU A 842 4.21 -44.28 -25.39
N VAL A 843 5.05 -43.75 -26.29
CA VAL A 843 5.95 -42.64 -26.01
C VAL A 843 5.82 -41.55 -27.08
N SER A 844 5.96 -40.30 -26.66
CA SER A 844 5.80 -39.14 -27.54
C SER A 844 6.76 -38.03 -27.16
N GLY A 845 7.19 -37.26 -28.17
CA GLY A 845 8.15 -36.18 -28.02
C GLY A 845 9.55 -36.59 -28.50
N PRO A 846 10.41 -35.61 -28.82
CA PRO A 846 11.69 -35.88 -29.45
C PRO A 846 12.72 -36.52 -28.51
N VAL A 847 12.70 -36.23 -27.21
CA VAL A 847 13.63 -36.81 -26.23
C VAL A 847 12.90 -37.00 -24.91
N ASN A 848 13.06 -38.16 -24.27
CA ASN A 848 12.59 -38.34 -22.90
C ASN A 848 13.32 -39.49 -22.18
N GLN A 849 13.22 -39.48 -20.85
CA GLN A 849 13.55 -40.63 -20.00
C GLN A 849 12.27 -41.15 -19.36
N GLN A 850 12.06 -42.47 -19.34
CA GLN A 850 10.88 -43.11 -18.74
C GLN A 850 11.32 -44.04 -17.63
N ILE A 851 10.69 -43.92 -16.46
CA ILE A 851 10.93 -44.81 -15.33
C ILE A 851 9.97 -46.00 -15.45
N ILE A 852 10.53 -47.21 -15.44
CA ILE A 852 9.80 -48.47 -15.53
C ILE A 852 9.96 -49.19 -14.19
N ASN A 853 8.86 -49.47 -13.52
CA ASN A 853 8.85 -50.28 -12.30
C ASN A 853 9.11 -51.75 -12.67
N THR A 854 10.17 -52.33 -12.12
CA THR A 854 10.61 -53.70 -12.39
C THR A 854 10.52 -54.63 -11.17
N ARG A 855 9.95 -54.17 -10.04
CA ARG A 855 9.81 -54.97 -8.80
C ARG A 855 9.06 -56.29 -9.00
N ASP A 856 8.08 -56.30 -9.90
CA ASP A 856 7.29 -57.51 -10.22
C ASP A 856 7.93 -58.39 -11.30
N TRP A 857 9.09 -57.99 -11.83
CA TRP A 857 9.77 -58.70 -12.92
C TRP A 857 10.71 -59.73 -12.32
N LYS A 858 10.77 -60.91 -12.94
CA LYS A 858 11.67 -61.97 -12.47
C LYS A 858 13.12 -61.63 -12.82
N SER A 859 14.06 -62.03 -11.98
CA SER A 859 15.48 -61.97 -12.33
C SER A 859 15.78 -62.68 -13.65
N GLY A 860 16.50 -62.00 -14.54
CA GLY A 860 16.76 -62.50 -15.90
C GLY A 860 17.20 -61.40 -16.87
N TRP A 861 17.49 -61.80 -18.11
CA TRP A 861 17.83 -60.88 -19.19
C TRP A 861 16.56 -60.44 -19.94
N TYR A 862 16.48 -59.15 -20.26
CA TYR A 862 15.38 -58.52 -20.98
C TYR A 862 15.90 -57.68 -22.16
N VAL A 863 15.00 -57.35 -23.08
CA VAL A 863 15.28 -56.46 -24.22
C VAL A 863 14.26 -55.33 -24.24
N ALA A 864 14.72 -54.09 -24.20
CA ALA A 864 13.91 -52.90 -24.46
C ALA A 864 14.03 -52.56 -25.95
N SER A 865 12.91 -52.34 -26.64
CA SER A 865 12.88 -51.99 -28.06
C SER A 865 12.00 -50.77 -28.30
N LEU A 866 12.52 -49.77 -29.02
CA LEU A 866 11.77 -48.60 -29.47
C LEU A 866 11.21 -48.84 -30.86
N LYS A 867 9.89 -48.73 -31.03
CA LYS A 867 9.19 -48.89 -32.32
C LYS A 867 8.50 -47.60 -32.74
N ILE A 868 8.63 -47.22 -34.02
CA ILE A 868 7.87 -46.11 -34.63
C ILE A 868 7.11 -46.67 -35.83
N GLN A 869 5.80 -46.43 -35.91
CA GLN A 869 4.94 -46.90 -37.01
C GLN A 869 5.18 -48.38 -37.40
N THR A 870 5.31 -49.26 -36.41
CA THR A 870 5.60 -50.73 -36.50
C THR A 870 7.04 -51.16 -36.78
N LYS A 871 7.97 -50.24 -37.08
CA LYS A 871 9.39 -50.56 -37.30
C LYS A 871 10.19 -50.41 -36.01
N THR A 872 10.96 -51.45 -35.63
CA THR A 872 11.94 -51.35 -34.54
C THR A 872 13.09 -50.45 -34.98
N MET A 873 13.31 -49.37 -34.22
CA MET A 873 14.35 -48.39 -34.44
C MET A 873 15.66 -48.83 -33.80
N GLU A 874 15.59 -49.20 -32.52
CA GLU A 874 16.75 -49.59 -31.72
C GLU A 874 16.30 -50.54 -30.60
N SER A 875 17.21 -51.39 -30.13
CA SER A 875 16.96 -52.32 -29.03
C SER A 875 18.19 -52.42 -28.12
N VAL A 876 17.97 -52.44 -26.81
CA VAL A 876 19.02 -52.55 -25.78
C VAL A 876 18.74 -53.73 -24.86
N LYS A 877 19.77 -54.51 -24.56
CA LYS A 877 19.72 -55.61 -23.61
C LYS A 877 20.04 -55.12 -22.20
N PHE A 878 19.31 -55.63 -21.21
CA PHE A 878 19.54 -55.34 -19.80
C PHE A 878 19.25 -56.55 -18.91
N ILE A 879 19.71 -56.50 -17.67
CA ILE A 879 19.50 -57.55 -16.66
C ILE A 879 18.66 -56.97 -15.53
N ILE A 880 17.66 -57.73 -15.09
CA ILE A 880 17.02 -57.54 -13.78
C ILE A 880 17.64 -58.52 -12.79
N THR A 881 18.08 -58.02 -11.64
CA THR A 881 18.62 -58.78 -10.51
C THR A 881 17.70 -58.68 -9.31
N ASP A 882 17.77 -59.68 -8.41
CA ASP A 882 16.98 -59.75 -7.17
C ASP A 882 17.34 -58.67 -6.14
#